data_AF-A0A7C3KFS9-F1
#
_entry.id   AF-A0A7C3KFS9-F1
#
_cell.length_a   1.000
_cell.length_b   1.000
_cell.length_c   1.000
_cell.angle_alpha   90.00
_cell.angle_beta   90.00
_cell.angle_gamma   90.00
#
_symmetry.space_group_name_H-M   'P 1'
#
loop_
_entity.id
_entity.type
_entity.pdbx_description
1 polymer ?
#
loop_
_entity_poly.entity_id
_entity_poly.type
_entity_poly.pdbx_seq_one_letter_code
_entity_poly.pdbx_strand_id
1 'polypeptide(L)'
;IGLVVGLIGGVVLLGWGFDLPLLKSGLMHGSSWMSVEASICFVCAGAALAILPQNTRANWQRWSVQVLAIIVFSIAALRIGDFWQHKMLHLSPFSQYLPAFKVYQFLSFNGAVSFVLSSSALWLLSWNRNLNRILAQGLVLIVLAIAGLSLSSSLFNTNLLASLIWPSTLMSLPSGLTFLLLGSGLLMVHPTVGLMRPITNQALGGVMARRLLPWAIVLPILMGWLIYSGSERFRLYNHSFSHALGVSGMIGSLTLLIWVNARSLNRVSHHLQKTNQQLITFLESSTDGFIAINSAWRYTYINAHAERLLQCDRTQLLGKVVWQVYPDLVNTIAESECKRAIAERVPVTFEMNYEPLELEIEVHVFPTGDGLTIYFRDISEQKRSQRVLQQLNELLENRVNERTAALLASNQQLQVSQNRLALAQNVSSIGSWEYELESDKITWSAETFHIFGCDQVNGEPDYPALLQLYLPEDAVRLDRAVQHTIASGEGYRLDLQIYGSNGAPRWIEGTGEAIRNAVGVVERLIGTVQDITERKQLEAQLRLQAERERLLGSMVQRIHESLDHNTVLWAIVSEVRELLATNRVLIYQLQPSGAGQIVIEAVQPNCESLLNRVIHDPCFATNKAAAYQNGRVVGIADIYQANLVPCYISLLETMQVRANLVVPILIRQQTPSPALADADRSTNSSHTLWGLLIAHHCQAPRQ
;
A
#
# COMPACT_ATOMS: atom_id res chain seq x y z
N ILE A 1 -4.53 52.91 40.69
CA ILE A 1 -5.12 54.20 41.15
C ILE A 1 -5.19 54.27 42.68
N GLY A 2 -5.87 53.34 43.37
CA GLY A 2 -5.97 53.35 44.84
C GLY A 2 -4.63 53.47 45.58
N LEU A 3 -3.63 52.66 45.19
CA LEU A 3 -2.26 52.73 45.76
C LEU A 3 -1.59 54.09 45.52
N VAL A 4 -1.81 54.72 44.37
CA VAL A 4 -1.23 56.03 44.02
C VAL A 4 -1.86 57.13 44.87
N VAL A 5 -3.19 57.11 45.03
CA VAL A 5 -3.91 58.04 45.91
C VAL A 5 -3.43 57.89 47.36
N GLY A 6 -3.28 56.65 47.83
CA GLY A 6 -2.76 56.37 49.16
C GLY A 6 -1.31 56.84 49.34
N LEU A 7 -0.45 56.66 48.34
CA LEU A 7 0.94 57.13 48.36
C LEU A 7 1.03 58.66 48.38
N ILE A 8 0.23 59.37 47.58
CA ILE A 8 0.16 60.83 47.61
C ILE A 8 -0.22 61.33 49.01
N GLY A 9 -1.24 60.73 49.63
CA GLY A 9 -1.60 61.03 51.02
C GLY A 9 -0.48 60.73 52.01
N GLY A 10 0.20 59.58 51.87
CA GLY A 10 1.31 59.18 52.74
C GLY A 10 2.53 60.09 52.63
N VAL A 11 2.90 60.52 51.42
CA VAL A 11 4.01 61.45 51.19
C VAL A 11 3.74 62.80 51.85
N VAL A 12 2.51 63.31 51.76
CA VAL A 12 2.15 64.57 52.43
C VAL A 12 2.16 64.40 53.97
N LEU A 13 1.72 63.25 54.50
CA LEU A 13 1.82 62.96 55.93
C LEU A 13 3.27 62.95 56.44
N LEU A 14 4.19 62.33 55.68
CA LEU A 14 5.62 62.40 55.98
C LEU A 14 6.15 63.84 55.91
N GLY A 15 5.65 64.64 54.96
CA GLY A 15 5.94 66.07 54.88
C GLY A 15 5.53 66.85 56.12
N TRP A 16 4.40 66.50 56.74
CA TRP A 16 4.00 67.07 58.03
C TRP A 16 4.80 66.53 59.22
N GLY A 17 5.18 65.25 59.20
CA GLY A 17 5.99 64.64 60.27
C GLY A 17 7.43 65.15 60.34
N PHE A 18 8.06 65.42 59.19
CA PHE A 18 9.44 65.91 59.08
C PHE A 18 9.55 67.42 58.79
N ASP A 19 8.41 68.12 58.81
CA ASP A 19 8.28 69.55 58.51
C ASP A 19 8.88 69.98 57.15
N LEU A 20 8.79 69.11 56.14
CA LEU A 20 9.33 69.35 54.80
C LEU A 20 8.31 70.07 53.90
N PRO A 21 8.50 71.37 53.56
CA PRO A 21 7.51 72.16 52.83
C PRO A 21 7.26 71.66 51.40
N LEU A 22 8.28 71.10 50.74
CA LEU A 22 8.19 70.51 49.40
C LEU A 22 7.22 69.32 49.33
N LEU A 23 7.17 68.52 50.40
CA LEU A 23 6.27 67.36 50.47
C LEU A 23 4.84 67.77 50.80
N LYS A 24 4.63 68.93 51.44
CA LYS A 24 3.29 69.46 51.80
C LYS A 24 2.55 70.10 50.63
N SER A 25 3.28 70.71 49.68
CA SER A 25 2.69 71.38 48.50
C SER A 25 2.58 70.48 47.26
N GLY A 26 3.24 69.32 47.26
CA GLY A 26 3.51 68.58 46.03
C GLY A 26 4.42 69.37 45.10
N LEU A 27 4.68 68.85 43.90
CA LEU A 27 5.58 69.40 42.86
C LEU A 27 5.36 70.88 42.46
N MET A 28 4.34 71.56 43.00
CA MET A 28 4.01 72.96 42.71
C MET A 28 4.47 73.87 43.86
N HIS A 29 5.38 74.80 43.58
CA HIS A 29 5.89 75.76 44.55
C HIS A 29 4.88 76.88 44.81
N GLY A 30 4.55 77.10 46.09
CA GLY A 30 3.85 78.29 46.57
C GLY A 30 2.32 78.22 46.50
N SER A 31 1.68 78.44 47.67
CA SER A 31 0.29 78.89 47.90
C SER A 31 -0.84 77.89 48.27
N SER A 32 -0.66 76.57 48.29
CA SER A 32 -1.67 75.71 48.96
C SER A 32 -1.11 74.37 49.47
N TRP A 33 -1.23 74.13 50.78
CA TRP A 33 -0.84 72.85 51.40
C TRP A 33 -2.05 71.94 51.57
N MET A 34 -1.83 70.62 51.45
CA MET A 34 -2.85 69.63 51.81
C MET A 34 -2.80 69.39 53.33
N SER A 35 -3.98 69.42 53.98
CA SER A 35 -4.08 69.27 55.43
C SER A 35 -3.74 67.85 55.88
N VAL A 36 -3.32 67.70 57.14
CA VAL A 36 -3.04 66.39 57.75
C VAL A 36 -4.30 65.50 57.67
N GLU A 37 -5.47 66.07 57.98
CA GLU A 37 -6.76 65.37 57.94
C GLU A 37 -7.13 64.88 56.55
N ALA A 38 -6.94 65.72 55.52
CA ALA A 38 -7.15 65.33 54.13
C ALA A 38 -6.21 64.19 53.74
N SER A 39 -4.96 64.24 54.20
CA SER A 39 -3.95 63.23 53.89
C SER A 39 -4.27 61.88 54.52
N ILE A 40 -4.71 61.84 55.79
CA ILE A 40 -5.23 60.63 56.43
C ILE A 40 -6.42 60.07 55.65
N CYS A 41 -7.37 60.94 55.27
CA CYS A 41 -8.55 60.53 54.52
C CYS A 41 -8.19 59.94 53.15
N PHE A 42 -7.21 60.51 52.43
CA PHE A 42 -6.73 59.96 51.15
C PHE A 42 -5.99 58.63 51.30
N VAL A 43 -5.21 58.44 52.38
CA VAL A 43 -4.58 57.14 52.68
C VAL A 43 -5.65 56.08 52.88
N CYS A 44 -6.64 56.35 53.74
CA CYS A 44 -7.73 55.41 54.02
C CYS A 44 -8.62 55.14 52.79
N ALA A 45 -9.01 56.19 52.05
CA ALA A 45 -9.82 56.05 50.84
C ALA A 45 -9.06 55.35 49.70
N GLY A 46 -7.76 55.62 49.56
CA GLY A 46 -6.89 54.95 48.59
C GLY A 46 -6.69 53.47 48.91
N ALA A 47 -6.48 53.13 50.18
CA ALA A 47 -6.43 51.75 50.66
C ALA A 47 -7.77 51.02 50.45
N ALA A 48 -8.90 51.67 50.78
CA ALA A 48 -10.23 51.11 50.56
C ALA A 48 -10.49 50.83 49.07
N LEU A 49 -10.11 51.75 48.17
CA LEU A 49 -10.23 51.54 46.73
C LEU A 49 -9.32 50.38 46.23
N ALA A 50 -8.14 50.21 46.82
CA ALA A 50 -7.21 49.13 46.44
C ALA A 50 -7.68 47.74 46.90
N ILE A 51 -8.36 47.67 48.05
CA ILE A 51 -8.86 46.42 48.65
C ILE A 51 -10.25 46.04 48.09
N LEU A 52 -10.87 46.91 47.30
CA LEU A 52 -12.25 46.79 46.88
C LEU A 52 -12.49 45.49 46.08
N PRO A 53 -13.39 44.60 46.54
CA PRO A 53 -13.47 43.24 46.04
C PRO A 53 -14.03 43.19 44.62
N GLN A 54 -13.25 42.63 43.69
CA GLN A 54 -13.70 42.37 42.31
C GLN A 54 -14.62 41.14 42.22
N ASN A 55 -14.59 40.26 43.22
CA ASN A 55 -15.33 39.00 43.23
C ASN A 55 -16.18 38.84 44.50
N THR A 56 -17.27 38.09 44.42
CA THR A 56 -18.35 38.10 45.42
C THR A 56 -18.03 37.39 46.74
N ARG A 57 -16.89 36.68 46.84
CA ARG A 57 -16.59 35.73 47.93
C ARG A 57 -15.67 36.23 49.05
N ALA A 58 -15.04 37.39 48.91
CA ALA A 58 -14.06 37.86 49.91
C ALA A 58 -14.71 38.74 51.00
N ASN A 59 -15.33 38.10 52.00
CA ASN A 59 -16.03 38.80 53.09
C ASN A 59 -15.11 39.73 53.91
N TRP A 60 -13.85 39.32 54.15
CA TRP A 60 -12.89 40.16 54.88
C TRP A 60 -12.52 41.44 54.12
N GLN A 61 -12.38 41.38 52.79
CA GLN A 61 -12.11 42.56 51.96
C GLN A 61 -13.26 43.57 52.03
N ARG A 62 -14.51 43.11 51.95
CA ARG A 62 -15.70 43.98 52.12
C ARG A 62 -15.69 44.67 53.48
N TRP A 63 -15.44 43.90 54.53
CA TRP A 63 -15.42 44.43 55.89
C TRP A 63 -14.32 45.49 56.05
N SER A 64 -13.11 45.25 55.56
CA SER A 64 -12.01 46.21 55.58
C SER A 64 -12.33 47.50 54.82
N VAL A 65 -12.99 47.40 53.65
CA VAL A 65 -13.45 48.58 52.88
C VAL A 65 -14.50 49.38 53.66
N GLN A 66 -15.44 48.70 54.32
CA GLN A 66 -16.48 49.35 55.12
C GLN A 66 -15.89 50.09 56.32
N VAL A 67 -14.96 49.46 57.06
CA VAL A 67 -14.28 50.08 58.20
C VAL A 67 -13.51 51.32 57.75
N LEU A 68 -12.73 51.23 56.68
CA LEU A 68 -11.98 52.38 56.14
C LEU A 68 -12.92 53.49 55.64
N ALA A 69 -14.03 53.15 54.99
CA ALA A 69 -15.03 54.12 54.54
C ALA A 69 -15.69 54.83 55.73
N ILE A 70 -16.02 54.12 56.82
CA ILE A 70 -16.59 54.70 58.04
C ILE A 70 -15.60 55.66 58.72
N ILE A 71 -14.31 55.33 58.75
CA ILE A 71 -13.26 56.20 59.31
C ILE A 71 -13.22 57.52 58.52
N VAL A 72 -13.14 57.45 57.20
CA VAL A 72 -13.13 58.65 56.32
C VAL A 72 -14.42 59.45 56.48
N PHE A 73 -15.58 58.78 56.51
CA PHE A 73 -16.87 59.42 56.70
C PHE A 73 -16.94 60.16 58.03
N SER A 74 -16.48 59.53 59.12
CA SER A 74 -16.52 60.11 60.47
C SER A 74 -15.65 61.36 60.58
N ILE A 75 -14.40 61.30 60.08
CA ILE A 75 -13.49 62.45 60.09
C ILE A 75 -14.11 63.62 59.30
N ALA A 76 -14.65 63.35 58.12
CA ALA A 76 -15.24 64.37 57.26
C ALA A 76 -16.57 64.93 57.82
N ALA A 77 -17.42 64.08 58.40
CA ALA A 77 -18.71 64.48 58.98
C ALA A 77 -18.52 65.33 60.25
N LEU A 78 -17.57 64.97 61.12
CA LEU A 78 -17.20 65.80 62.28
C LEU A 78 -16.78 67.20 61.85
N ARG A 79 -15.98 67.30 60.78
CA ARG A 79 -15.58 68.61 60.23
C ARG A 79 -16.74 69.41 59.67
N ILE A 80 -17.68 68.78 58.96
CA ILE A 80 -18.90 69.47 58.52
C ILE A 80 -19.72 69.96 59.72
N GLY A 81 -19.80 69.15 60.79
CA GLY A 81 -20.43 69.53 62.06
C GLY A 81 -19.81 70.77 62.68
N ASP A 82 -18.47 70.85 62.71
CA ASP A 82 -17.75 72.05 63.16
C ASP A 82 -18.18 73.28 62.36
N PHE A 83 -18.13 73.23 61.03
CA PHE A 83 -18.53 74.37 60.19
C PHE A 83 -19.99 74.79 60.46
N TRP A 84 -20.89 73.83 60.69
CA TRP A 84 -22.30 74.09 60.91
C TRP A 84 -22.56 74.75 62.27
N GLN A 85 -21.89 74.25 63.32
CA GLN A 85 -21.93 74.83 64.66
C GLN A 85 -21.39 76.27 64.67
N HIS A 86 -20.32 76.56 63.91
CA HIS A 86 -19.78 77.91 63.78
C HIS A 86 -20.76 78.88 63.09
N LYS A 87 -21.52 78.43 62.08
CA LYS A 87 -22.51 79.28 61.39
C LYS A 87 -23.76 79.51 62.23
N MET A 88 -24.22 78.52 62.98
CA MET A 88 -25.44 78.64 63.81
C MET A 88 -25.23 79.49 65.07
N LEU A 89 -24.05 79.47 65.68
CA LEU A 89 -23.78 80.17 66.95
C LEU A 89 -23.27 81.62 66.80
N HIS A 90 -23.15 82.15 65.58
CA HIS A 90 -22.57 83.48 65.30
C HIS A 90 -21.24 83.77 66.03
N LEU A 91 -20.49 82.72 66.38
CA LEU A 91 -19.13 82.86 66.89
C LEU A 91 -18.26 83.38 65.74
N SER A 92 -17.38 84.34 66.02
CA SER A 92 -16.37 84.77 65.05
C SER A 92 -15.61 83.54 64.54
N PRO A 93 -15.21 83.51 63.26
CA PRO A 93 -14.50 82.35 62.72
C PRO A 93 -13.31 82.02 63.62
N PHE A 94 -13.08 80.75 63.95
CA PHE A 94 -11.87 80.33 64.67
C PHE A 94 -10.57 80.78 63.94
N SER A 95 -10.68 81.13 62.65
CA SER A 95 -9.62 81.73 61.83
C SER A 95 -9.28 83.20 62.15
N GLN A 96 -10.08 83.91 62.97
CA GLN A 96 -9.79 85.31 63.34
C GLN A 96 -8.75 85.43 64.46
N TYR A 97 -8.47 84.35 65.19
CA TYR A 97 -7.49 84.31 66.29
C TYR A 97 -6.22 83.51 65.97
N LEU A 98 -6.08 82.99 64.74
CA LEU A 98 -4.92 82.23 64.30
C LEU A 98 -4.23 82.97 63.14
N PRO A 99 -2.89 83.12 63.14
CA PRO A 99 -2.18 83.71 62.01
C PRO A 99 -2.49 82.92 60.72
N ALA A 100 -2.50 83.59 59.56
CA ALA A 100 -2.88 83.02 58.25
C ALA A 100 -2.19 81.67 57.90
N PHE A 101 -1.04 81.39 58.51
CA PHE A 101 -0.30 80.14 58.41
C PHE A 101 -1.01 78.91 59.03
N LYS A 102 -1.91 79.10 60.02
CA LYS A 102 -2.64 78.02 60.72
C LYS A 102 -4.00 77.68 60.09
N VAL A 103 -4.49 78.49 59.14
CA VAL A 103 -5.77 78.24 58.43
C VAL A 103 -5.67 77.07 57.43
N TYR A 104 -4.47 76.78 56.92
CA TYR A 104 -4.22 75.67 55.98
C TYR A 104 -4.03 74.29 56.63
N GLN A 105 -4.14 74.18 57.97
CA GLN A 105 -3.99 72.92 58.69
C GLN A 105 -5.27 72.07 58.74
N PHE A 106 -6.43 72.64 58.44
CA PHE A 106 -7.72 71.97 58.56
C PHE A 106 -8.33 71.57 57.21
N LEU A 107 -9.14 70.51 57.21
CA LEU A 107 -9.87 70.08 56.03
C LEU A 107 -10.88 71.15 55.57
N SER A 108 -10.75 71.60 54.32
CA SER A 108 -11.71 72.53 53.68
C SER A 108 -13.12 71.94 53.65
N PHE A 109 -14.16 72.79 53.69
CA PHE A 109 -15.55 72.34 53.63
C PHE A 109 -15.85 71.51 52.36
N ASN A 110 -15.40 71.99 51.18
CA ASN A 110 -15.56 71.26 49.92
C ASN A 110 -14.84 69.92 49.93
N GLY A 111 -13.66 69.85 50.57
CA GLY A 111 -12.94 68.60 50.80
C GLY A 111 -13.69 67.64 51.73
N ALA A 112 -14.28 68.15 52.81
CA ALA A 112 -15.09 67.35 53.73
C ALA A 112 -16.33 66.76 53.05
N VAL A 113 -17.08 67.58 52.30
CA VAL A 113 -18.22 67.11 51.50
C VAL A 113 -17.77 66.06 50.48
N SER A 114 -16.65 66.29 49.80
CA SER A 114 -16.09 65.34 48.82
C SER A 114 -15.68 64.00 49.45
N PHE A 115 -15.15 64.00 50.67
CA PHE A 115 -14.83 62.78 51.42
C PHE A 115 -16.07 62.05 51.92
N VAL A 116 -17.12 62.76 52.37
CA VAL A 116 -18.41 62.14 52.74
C VAL A 116 -19.04 61.43 51.54
N LEU A 117 -19.05 62.08 50.37
CA LEU A 117 -19.59 61.49 49.14
C LEU A 117 -18.73 60.31 48.66
N SER A 118 -17.39 60.43 48.70
CA SER A 118 -16.47 59.36 48.29
C SER A 118 -16.52 58.14 49.20
N SER A 119 -16.63 58.34 50.52
CA SER A 119 -16.78 57.25 51.50
C SER A 119 -18.15 56.57 51.38
N SER A 120 -19.22 57.34 51.15
CA SER A 120 -20.55 56.78 50.85
C SER A 120 -20.56 55.96 49.56
N ALA A 121 -19.82 56.40 48.52
CA ALA A 121 -19.66 55.64 47.29
C ALA A 121 -18.85 54.34 47.49
N LEU A 122 -17.75 54.39 48.23
CA LEU A 122 -16.97 53.20 48.62
C LEU A 122 -17.84 52.20 49.40
N TRP A 123 -18.66 52.71 50.31
CA TRP A 123 -19.58 51.90 51.10
C TRP A 123 -20.62 51.22 50.21
N LEU A 124 -21.28 51.95 49.33
CA LEU A 124 -22.25 51.42 48.37
C LEU A 124 -21.63 50.36 47.44
N LEU A 125 -20.40 50.60 46.96
CA LEU A 125 -19.66 49.66 46.10
C LEU A 125 -19.25 48.37 46.82
N SER A 126 -19.17 48.37 48.16
CA SER A 126 -18.93 47.15 48.93
C SER A 126 -20.07 46.12 48.81
N TRP A 127 -21.27 46.58 48.44
CA TRP A 127 -22.44 45.73 48.20
C TRP A 127 -22.66 45.42 46.72
N ASN A 128 -22.95 44.16 46.43
CA ASN A 128 -23.13 43.65 45.07
C ASN A 128 -24.56 43.88 44.54
N ARG A 129 -25.02 45.13 44.47
CA ARG A 129 -26.33 45.49 43.88
C ARG A 129 -26.17 46.52 42.76
N ASN A 130 -26.88 46.33 41.64
CA ASN A 130 -26.81 47.24 40.49
C ASN A 130 -27.26 48.68 40.84
N LEU A 131 -28.30 48.83 41.67
CA LEU A 131 -28.75 50.15 42.14
C LEU A 131 -27.64 50.88 42.91
N ASN A 132 -26.93 50.17 43.79
CA ASN A 132 -25.83 50.75 44.57
C ASN A 132 -24.67 51.22 43.67
N ARG A 133 -24.37 50.48 42.59
CA ARG A 133 -23.35 50.88 41.60
C ARG A 133 -23.74 52.17 40.88
N ILE A 134 -25.01 52.32 40.50
CA ILE A 134 -25.52 53.54 39.85
C ILE A 134 -25.45 54.73 40.82
N LEU A 135 -25.93 54.56 42.04
CA LEU A 135 -25.90 55.60 43.08
C LEU A 135 -24.45 56.01 43.43
N ALA A 136 -23.55 55.04 43.58
CA ALA A 136 -22.13 55.31 43.83
C ALA A 136 -21.48 56.10 42.69
N GLN A 137 -21.74 55.73 41.43
CA GLN A 137 -21.24 56.49 40.28
C GLN A 137 -21.80 57.91 40.25
N GLY A 138 -23.08 58.11 40.59
CA GLY A 138 -23.68 59.44 40.73
C GLY A 138 -23.00 60.30 41.79
N LEU A 139 -22.77 59.77 42.99
CA LEU A 139 -22.04 60.46 44.06
C LEU A 139 -20.61 60.83 43.63
N VAL A 140 -19.93 59.93 42.93
CA VAL A 140 -18.57 60.17 42.44
C VAL A 140 -18.53 61.25 41.37
N LEU A 141 -19.53 61.33 40.48
CA LEU A 141 -19.62 62.43 39.50
C LEU A 141 -19.78 63.79 40.18
N ILE A 142 -20.53 63.86 41.28
CA ILE A 142 -20.64 65.09 42.09
C ILE A 142 -19.28 65.44 42.71
N VAL A 143 -18.54 64.47 43.24
CA VAL A 143 -17.17 64.68 43.75
C VAL A 143 -16.24 65.21 42.66
N LEU A 144 -16.27 64.62 41.46
CA LEU A 144 -15.46 65.07 40.33
C LEU A 144 -15.84 66.48 39.89
N ALA A 145 -17.12 66.86 39.93
CA ALA A 145 -17.58 68.21 39.65
C ALA A 145 -17.05 69.21 40.70
N ILE A 146 -17.18 68.90 42.00
CA ILE A 146 -16.66 69.75 43.09
C ILE A 146 -15.14 69.90 43.00
N ALA A 147 -14.42 68.81 42.75
CA ALA A 147 -12.96 68.81 42.60
C ALA A 147 -12.52 69.58 41.35
N GLY A 148 -13.21 69.41 40.22
CA GLY A 148 -12.94 70.13 38.97
C GLY A 148 -13.20 71.63 39.08
N LEU A 149 -14.32 72.03 39.72
CA LEU A 149 -14.61 73.43 39.99
C LEU A 149 -13.60 74.03 40.97
N SER A 150 -13.19 73.29 42.00
CA SER A 150 -12.15 73.77 42.94
C SER A 150 -10.79 73.91 42.26
N LEU A 151 -10.42 72.98 41.36
CA LEU A 151 -9.21 73.06 40.56
C LEU A 151 -9.25 74.27 39.62
N SER A 152 -10.38 74.50 38.95
CA SER A 152 -10.59 75.67 38.11
C SER A 152 -10.46 76.96 38.92
N SER A 153 -11.16 77.06 40.05
CA SER A 153 -11.10 78.20 40.96
C SER A 153 -9.65 78.50 41.41
N SER A 154 -8.87 77.45 41.71
CA SER A 154 -7.45 77.57 42.06
C SER A 154 -6.55 77.98 40.88
N LEU A 155 -6.79 77.45 39.67
CA LEU A 155 -6.01 77.78 38.45
C LEU A 155 -6.25 79.21 37.98
N PHE A 156 -7.48 79.70 38.12
CA PHE A 156 -7.88 81.05 37.73
C PHE A 156 -7.69 82.09 38.85
N ASN A 157 -7.28 81.67 40.04
CA ASN A 157 -7.20 82.54 41.23
C ASN A 157 -8.50 83.33 41.47
N THR A 158 -9.64 82.72 41.18
CA THR A 158 -10.97 83.32 41.34
C THR A 158 -11.70 82.63 42.48
N ASN A 159 -12.56 83.37 43.19
CA ASN A 159 -13.45 82.83 44.22
C ASN A 159 -14.80 82.41 43.62
N LEU A 160 -14.77 81.70 42.48
CA LEU A 160 -15.96 81.30 41.70
C LEU A 160 -17.01 80.54 42.53
N LEU A 161 -16.55 79.72 43.48
CA LEU A 161 -17.43 78.92 44.35
C LEU A 161 -17.83 79.61 45.66
N ALA A 162 -17.15 80.69 46.07
CA ALA A 162 -17.39 81.34 47.37
C ALA A 162 -18.80 81.98 47.47
N SER A 163 -19.44 82.23 46.33
CA SER A 163 -20.82 82.73 46.24
C SER A 163 -21.88 81.63 46.20
N LEU A 164 -21.52 80.40 45.81
CA LEU A 164 -22.46 79.30 45.58
C LEU A 164 -22.46 78.26 46.71
N ILE A 165 -21.31 78.04 47.35
CA ILE A 165 -21.07 77.11 48.46
C ILE A 165 -20.21 77.88 49.49
N TRP A 166 -20.38 77.60 50.78
CA TRP A 166 -19.86 78.37 51.93
C TRP A 166 -18.58 79.23 51.65
N PRO A 167 -18.56 80.53 51.99
CA PRO A 167 -17.57 81.51 51.48
C PRO A 167 -16.10 81.24 51.80
N SER A 168 -15.81 80.39 52.77
CA SER A 168 -14.48 80.16 53.30
C SER A 168 -14.10 78.69 53.18
N THR A 169 -13.50 78.31 52.05
CA THR A 169 -12.33 77.40 51.92
C THR A 169 -12.31 76.70 50.56
N LEU A 170 -11.46 77.19 49.65
CA LEU A 170 -11.10 76.43 48.45
C LEU A 170 -10.31 75.18 48.85
N MET A 171 -10.51 74.08 48.13
CA MET A 171 -9.66 72.90 48.25
C MET A 171 -8.26 73.24 47.73
N SER A 172 -7.21 72.74 48.40
CA SER A 172 -5.85 72.90 47.88
C SER A 172 -5.69 72.18 46.53
N LEU A 173 -4.82 72.72 45.67
CA LEU A 173 -4.58 72.15 44.33
C LEU A 173 -4.17 70.65 44.40
N PRO A 174 -3.28 70.22 45.32
CA PRO A 174 -2.98 68.80 45.50
C PRO A 174 -4.21 67.98 45.90
N SER A 175 -5.07 68.50 46.78
CA SER A 175 -6.29 67.79 47.20
C SER A 175 -7.26 67.64 46.02
N GLY A 176 -7.48 68.69 45.24
CA GLY A 176 -8.34 68.65 44.05
C GLY A 176 -7.89 67.61 43.02
N LEU A 177 -6.59 67.59 42.69
CA LEU A 177 -6.01 66.58 41.79
C LEU A 177 -6.16 65.15 42.35
N THR A 178 -5.95 64.99 43.66
CA THR A 178 -6.04 63.67 44.30
C THR A 178 -7.50 63.16 44.33
N PHE A 179 -8.49 64.04 44.47
CA PHE A 179 -9.91 63.69 44.30
C PHE A 179 -10.28 63.33 42.86
N LEU A 180 -9.72 64.00 41.85
CA LEU A 180 -9.92 63.60 40.44
C LEU A 180 -9.38 62.19 40.18
N LEU A 181 -8.21 61.87 40.75
CA LEU A 181 -7.64 60.52 40.70
C LEU A 181 -8.50 59.50 41.47
N LEU A 182 -8.94 59.81 42.68
CA LEU A 182 -9.80 58.93 43.47
C LEU A 182 -11.14 58.67 42.78
N GLY A 183 -11.80 59.72 42.30
CA GLY A 183 -13.09 59.64 41.62
C GLY A 183 -13.02 58.87 40.30
N SER A 184 -11.99 59.11 39.48
CA SER A 184 -11.78 58.30 38.26
C SER A 184 -11.54 56.83 38.58
N GLY A 185 -10.78 56.53 39.65
CA GLY A 185 -10.59 55.18 40.15
C GLY A 185 -11.90 54.50 40.58
N LEU A 186 -12.77 55.21 41.29
CA LEU A 186 -14.07 54.70 41.73
C LEU A 186 -15.03 54.42 40.56
N LEU A 187 -15.04 55.27 39.52
CA LEU A 187 -15.83 55.03 38.31
C LEU A 187 -15.36 53.79 37.53
N MET A 188 -14.07 53.46 37.60
CA MET A 188 -13.44 52.34 36.89
C MET A 188 -13.55 50.99 37.60
N VAL A 189 -14.11 50.92 38.81
CA VAL A 189 -14.28 49.64 39.55
C VAL A 189 -15.20 48.68 38.79
N HIS A 190 -16.32 49.19 38.28
CA HIS A 190 -17.31 48.42 37.52
C HIS A 190 -17.73 49.21 36.26
N PRO A 191 -16.87 49.24 35.23
CA PRO A 191 -17.09 50.08 34.06
C PRO A 191 -18.31 49.64 33.23
N THR A 192 -18.61 48.34 33.21
CA THR A 192 -19.64 47.74 32.36
C THR A 192 -21.09 47.97 32.83
N VAL A 193 -21.29 48.62 33.99
CA VAL A 193 -22.61 48.83 34.61
C VAL A 193 -22.82 50.30 34.94
N GLY A 194 -24.09 50.74 34.92
CA GLY A 194 -24.50 52.08 35.33
C GLY A 194 -24.16 53.16 34.30
N LEU A 195 -23.82 54.35 34.79
CA LEU A 195 -23.53 55.56 34.01
C LEU A 195 -22.25 55.44 33.16
N MET A 196 -21.32 54.54 33.54
CA MET A 196 -20.09 54.31 32.77
C MET A 196 -20.30 53.36 31.58
N ARG A 197 -21.35 52.53 31.59
CA ARG A 197 -21.61 51.53 30.55
C ARG A 197 -21.63 52.12 29.14
N PRO A 198 -22.29 53.26 28.84
CA PRO A 198 -22.27 53.85 27.51
C PRO A 198 -20.86 54.27 27.07
N ILE A 199 -20.05 54.79 28.00
CA ILE A 199 -18.69 55.29 27.72
C ILE A 199 -17.72 54.12 27.51
N THR A 200 -17.87 53.02 28.24
CA THR A 200 -16.94 51.88 28.19
C THR A 200 -17.38 50.79 27.21
N ASN A 201 -18.57 50.93 26.62
CA ASN A 201 -19.03 50.02 25.57
C ASN A 201 -18.06 50.04 24.36
N GLN A 202 -17.87 48.90 23.72
CA GLN A 202 -17.11 48.79 22.47
C GLN A 202 -17.96 49.20 21.25
N ALA A 203 -19.27 49.35 21.43
CA ALA A 203 -20.13 49.97 20.43
C ALA A 203 -19.63 51.37 20.03
N LEU A 204 -20.04 51.81 18.84
CA LEU A 204 -19.66 53.11 18.27
C LEU A 204 -19.84 54.27 19.25
N GLY A 205 -20.95 54.31 19.99
CA GLY A 205 -21.20 55.35 20.99
C GLY A 205 -20.16 55.42 22.12
N GLY A 206 -19.63 54.27 22.56
CA GLY A 206 -18.61 54.23 23.61
C GLY A 206 -17.21 54.58 23.11
N VAL A 207 -16.86 54.14 21.89
CA VAL A 207 -15.62 54.57 21.23
C VAL A 207 -15.61 56.09 21.03
N MET A 208 -16.74 56.66 20.64
CA MET A 208 -16.92 58.11 20.51
C MET A 208 -16.81 58.83 21.85
N ALA A 209 -17.50 58.36 22.88
CA ALA A 209 -17.46 58.99 24.19
C ALA A 209 -16.03 59.04 24.75
N ARG A 210 -15.22 57.99 24.61
CA ARG A 210 -13.81 57.99 25.06
C ARG A 210 -12.91 58.96 24.27
N ARG A 211 -13.25 59.24 23.01
CA ARG A 211 -12.51 60.20 22.18
C ARG A 211 -12.98 61.64 22.39
N LEU A 212 -14.28 61.87 22.58
CA LEU A 212 -14.86 63.21 22.71
C LEU A 212 -14.71 63.78 24.13
N LEU A 213 -15.03 62.98 25.14
CA LEU A 213 -15.24 63.45 26.52
C LEU A 213 -13.98 64.04 27.17
N PRO A 214 -12.76 63.48 26.99
CA PRO A 214 -11.55 64.11 27.53
C PRO A 214 -11.31 65.51 26.97
N TRP A 215 -11.48 65.68 25.66
CA TRP A 215 -11.27 66.97 24.99
C TRP A 215 -12.40 67.95 25.26
N ALA A 216 -13.65 67.48 25.36
CA ALA A 216 -14.79 68.32 25.73
C ALA A 216 -14.62 68.95 27.13
N ILE A 217 -13.83 68.34 28.02
CA ILE A 217 -13.52 68.87 29.36
C ILE A 217 -12.24 69.69 29.34
N VAL A 218 -11.16 69.19 28.73
CA VAL A 218 -9.83 69.81 28.78
C VAL A 218 -9.77 71.10 27.95
N LEU A 219 -10.38 71.11 26.78
CA LEU A 219 -10.25 72.22 25.83
C LEU A 219 -10.91 73.51 26.35
N PRO A 220 -12.11 73.49 26.97
CA PRO A 220 -12.66 74.68 27.64
C PRO A 220 -11.78 75.20 28.78
N ILE A 221 -11.20 74.30 29.59
CA ILE A 221 -10.33 74.68 30.72
C ILE A 221 -9.04 75.33 30.21
N LEU A 222 -8.38 74.73 29.23
CA LEU A 222 -7.16 75.27 28.61
C LEU A 222 -7.42 76.59 27.90
N MET A 223 -8.51 76.68 27.13
CA MET A 223 -8.87 77.91 26.42
C MET A 223 -9.19 79.02 27.42
N GLY A 224 -9.96 78.71 28.46
CA GLY A 224 -10.20 79.63 29.57
C GLY A 224 -8.90 80.11 30.20
N TRP A 225 -7.96 79.21 30.50
CA TRP A 225 -6.66 79.55 31.11
C TRP A 225 -5.81 80.44 30.23
N LEU A 226 -5.76 80.15 28.92
CA LEU A 226 -5.03 80.94 27.94
C LEU A 226 -5.63 82.35 27.81
N ILE A 227 -6.96 82.45 27.86
CA ILE A 227 -7.68 83.71 27.78
C ILE A 227 -7.49 84.56 29.05
N TYR A 228 -7.64 83.95 30.22
CA TYR A 228 -7.41 84.60 31.51
C TYR A 228 -5.96 85.09 31.63
N SER A 229 -5.00 84.25 31.25
CA SER A 229 -3.59 84.63 31.26
C SER A 229 -3.32 85.79 30.30
N GLY A 230 -3.91 85.80 29.12
CA GLY A 230 -3.74 86.91 28.17
C GLY A 230 -4.37 88.23 28.63
N SER A 231 -5.58 88.20 29.21
CA SER A 231 -6.26 89.43 29.67
C SER A 231 -5.73 89.97 31.00
N GLU A 232 -5.57 89.11 32.01
CA GLU A 232 -5.27 89.56 33.38
C GLU A 232 -3.76 89.56 33.68
N ARG A 233 -3.05 88.51 33.25
CA ARG A 233 -1.61 88.35 33.57
C ARG A 233 -0.70 89.15 32.65
N PHE A 234 -1.01 89.20 31.35
CA PHE A 234 -0.21 89.89 30.34
C PHE A 234 -0.86 91.18 29.79
N ARG A 235 -2.12 91.47 30.15
CA ARG A 235 -2.87 92.66 29.70
C ARG A 235 -2.86 92.88 28.18
N LEU A 236 -2.91 91.79 27.40
CA LEU A 236 -2.84 91.83 25.94
C LEU A 236 -4.12 92.36 25.28
N TYR A 237 -5.27 92.26 25.97
CA TYR A 237 -6.59 92.64 25.46
C TYR A 237 -7.62 92.89 26.57
N ASN A 238 -8.68 93.64 26.24
CA ASN A 238 -9.76 94.02 27.15
C ASN A 238 -10.69 92.85 27.52
N HIS A 239 -11.37 92.92 28.66
CA HIS A 239 -12.30 91.88 29.15
C HIS A 239 -13.43 91.55 28.16
N SER A 240 -14.04 92.55 27.52
CA SER A 240 -15.11 92.29 26.54
C SER A 240 -14.60 91.50 25.33
N PHE A 241 -13.35 91.76 24.92
CA PHE A 241 -12.71 91.04 23.82
C PHE A 241 -12.30 89.62 24.24
N SER A 242 -11.85 89.43 25.49
CA SER A 242 -11.48 88.11 26.02
C SER A 242 -12.68 87.16 26.08
N HIS A 243 -13.85 87.66 26.50
CA HIS A 243 -15.09 86.88 26.49
C HIS A 243 -15.53 86.50 25.07
N ALA A 244 -15.47 87.44 24.11
CA ALA A 244 -15.81 87.17 22.72
C ALA A 244 -14.86 86.13 22.08
N LEU A 245 -13.56 86.24 22.36
CA LEU A 245 -12.54 85.29 21.92
C LEU A 245 -12.76 83.90 22.54
N GLY A 246 -13.17 83.84 23.81
CA GLY A 246 -13.48 82.59 24.50
C GLY A 246 -14.68 81.86 23.94
N VAL A 247 -15.79 82.58 23.74
CA VAL A 247 -16.98 81.98 23.13
C VAL A 247 -16.67 81.50 21.72
N SER A 248 -16.00 82.32 20.91
CA SER A 248 -15.66 81.98 19.52
C SER A 248 -14.69 80.80 19.42
N GLY A 249 -13.65 80.78 20.26
CA GLY A 249 -12.69 79.68 20.33
C GLY A 249 -13.30 78.39 20.85
N MET A 250 -14.24 78.47 21.79
CA MET A 250 -14.96 77.30 22.30
C MET A 250 -15.93 76.74 21.25
N ILE A 251 -16.65 77.59 20.52
CA ILE A 251 -17.49 77.15 19.39
C ILE A 251 -16.62 76.50 18.31
N GLY A 252 -15.51 77.13 17.92
CA GLY A 252 -14.62 76.59 16.89
C GLY A 252 -14.01 75.24 17.27
N SER A 253 -13.54 75.10 18.50
CA SER A 253 -12.95 73.86 19.00
C SER A 253 -13.98 72.73 19.15
N LEU A 254 -15.17 73.00 19.68
CA LEU A 254 -16.25 72.03 19.75
C LEU A 254 -16.72 71.61 18.36
N THR A 255 -16.81 72.56 17.42
CA THR A 255 -17.18 72.26 16.01
C THR A 255 -16.13 71.38 15.35
N LEU A 256 -14.84 71.68 15.51
CA LEU A 256 -13.75 70.84 14.99
C LEU A 256 -13.78 69.43 15.61
N LEU A 257 -14.03 69.35 16.92
CA LEU A 257 -14.12 68.08 17.64
C LEU A 257 -15.27 67.22 17.11
N ILE A 258 -16.46 67.81 16.92
CA ILE A 258 -17.62 67.15 16.31
C ILE A 258 -17.28 66.70 14.90
N TRP A 259 -16.66 67.57 14.09
CA TRP A 259 -16.30 67.26 12.70
C TRP A 259 -15.31 66.10 12.58
N VAL A 260 -14.24 66.08 13.38
CA VAL A 260 -13.25 64.98 13.40
C VAL A 260 -13.92 63.65 13.78
N ASN A 261 -14.82 63.67 14.77
CA ASN A 261 -15.52 62.46 15.22
C ASN A 261 -16.57 61.99 14.22
N ALA A 262 -17.33 62.90 13.60
CA ALA A 262 -18.26 62.58 12.52
C ALA A 262 -17.53 61.97 11.30
N ARG A 263 -16.34 62.49 10.95
CA ARG A 263 -15.52 61.91 9.89
C ARG A 263 -15.04 60.50 10.24
N SER A 264 -14.66 60.26 11.50
CA SER A 264 -14.28 58.91 11.96
C SER A 264 -15.46 57.94 11.92
N LEU A 265 -16.68 58.41 12.26
CA LEU A 265 -17.91 57.61 12.21
C LEU A 265 -18.18 57.10 10.79
N ASN A 266 -18.17 58.02 9.84
CA ASN A 266 -18.48 57.71 8.45
C ASN A 266 -17.47 56.71 7.87
N ARG A 267 -16.18 56.79 8.24
CA ARG A 267 -15.18 55.80 7.82
C ARG A 267 -15.48 54.40 8.34
N VAL A 268 -15.82 54.26 9.62
CA VAL A 268 -16.10 52.95 10.23
C VAL A 268 -17.39 52.35 9.65
N SER A 269 -18.44 53.15 9.52
CA SER A 269 -19.71 52.72 8.91
C SER A 269 -19.51 52.28 7.47
N HIS A 270 -18.77 53.06 6.68
CA HIS A 270 -18.48 52.73 5.29
C HIS A 270 -17.60 51.46 5.17
N HIS A 271 -16.64 51.27 6.07
CA HIS A 271 -15.82 50.06 6.08
C HIS A 271 -16.67 48.82 6.38
N LEU A 272 -17.54 48.88 7.40
CA LEU A 272 -18.45 47.80 7.74
C LEU A 272 -19.38 47.44 6.57
N GLN A 273 -19.93 48.46 5.90
CA GLN A 273 -20.79 48.26 4.74
C GLN A 273 -20.02 47.63 3.57
N LYS A 274 -18.78 48.07 3.32
CA LYS A 274 -17.92 47.49 2.28
C LYS A 274 -17.58 46.03 2.56
N THR A 275 -17.24 45.68 3.82
CA THR A 275 -16.94 44.30 4.21
C THR A 275 -18.17 43.40 4.06
N ASN A 276 -19.35 43.87 4.49
CA ASN A 276 -20.60 43.12 4.30
C ASN A 276 -20.93 42.92 2.81
N GLN A 277 -20.75 43.95 1.97
CA GLN A 277 -20.95 43.84 0.54
C GLN A 277 -19.98 42.82 -0.08
N GLN A 278 -18.70 42.83 0.33
CA GLN A 278 -17.69 41.87 -0.13
C GLN A 278 -18.05 40.43 0.25
N LEU A 279 -18.55 40.21 1.47
CA LEU A 279 -19.03 38.88 1.89
C LEU A 279 -20.20 38.40 1.03
N ILE A 280 -21.18 39.27 0.76
CA ILE A 280 -22.31 38.93 -0.11
C ILE A 280 -21.80 38.61 -1.52
N THR A 281 -20.94 39.45 -2.10
CA THR A 281 -20.37 39.21 -3.44
C THR A 281 -19.60 37.89 -3.50
N PHE A 282 -18.84 37.55 -2.46
CA PHE A 282 -18.12 36.28 -2.37
C PHE A 282 -19.09 35.09 -2.38
N LEU A 283 -20.12 35.12 -1.53
CA LEU A 283 -21.14 34.07 -1.47
C LEU A 283 -21.92 33.92 -2.80
N GLU A 284 -22.26 35.04 -3.45
CA GLU A 284 -22.93 35.05 -4.77
C GLU A 284 -22.03 34.49 -5.90
N SER A 285 -20.71 34.67 -5.80
CA SER A 285 -19.74 34.17 -6.78
C SER A 285 -19.28 32.72 -6.53
N SER A 286 -19.69 32.10 -5.41
CA SER A 286 -19.33 30.73 -5.09
C SER A 286 -19.86 29.75 -6.14
N THR A 287 -19.07 28.73 -6.47
CA THR A 287 -19.47 27.63 -7.35
C THR A 287 -20.34 26.59 -6.66
N ASP A 288 -20.59 26.75 -5.36
CA ASP A 288 -21.39 25.84 -4.56
C ASP A 288 -22.67 26.51 -4.09
N GLY A 289 -23.71 25.72 -3.85
CA GLY A 289 -25.00 26.18 -3.35
C GLY A 289 -24.87 26.62 -1.89
N PHE A 290 -25.33 27.81 -1.57
CA PHE A 290 -25.29 28.35 -0.21
C PHE A 290 -26.65 28.90 0.19
N ILE A 291 -27.10 28.47 1.36
CA ILE A 291 -28.39 28.83 1.95
C ILE A 291 -28.19 29.16 3.42
N ALA A 292 -28.88 30.19 3.92
CA ALA A 292 -29.04 30.40 5.36
C ALA A 292 -30.52 30.31 5.74
N ILE A 293 -30.79 29.69 6.89
CA ILE A 293 -32.11 29.43 7.42
C ILE A 293 -32.13 29.85 8.88
N ASN A 294 -33.20 30.48 9.35
CA ASN A 294 -33.34 30.82 10.76
C ASN A 294 -33.89 29.65 11.62
N SER A 295 -33.98 29.86 12.92
CA SER A 295 -34.53 28.91 13.90
C SER A 295 -36.00 28.55 13.67
N ALA A 296 -36.73 29.35 12.89
CA ALA A 296 -38.09 29.05 12.45
C ALA A 296 -38.12 28.29 11.11
N TRP A 297 -36.99 27.73 10.68
CA TRP A 297 -36.83 26.97 9.43
C TRP A 297 -37.10 27.78 8.16
N ARG A 298 -37.02 29.12 8.23
CA ARG A 298 -37.27 30.00 7.07
C ARG A 298 -35.97 30.42 6.40
N TYR A 299 -35.96 30.42 5.06
CA TYR A 299 -34.86 30.94 4.27
C TYR A 299 -34.63 32.43 4.58
N THR A 300 -33.40 32.77 4.96
CA THR A 300 -32.95 34.15 5.19
C THR A 300 -31.98 34.63 4.11
N TYR A 301 -31.26 33.71 3.47
CA TYR A 301 -30.33 34.01 2.38
C TYR A 301 -30.20 32.81 1.45
N ILE A 302 -29.98 33.08 0.17
CA ILE A 302 -29.65 32.09 -0.85
C ILE A 302 -28.78 32.76 -1.92
N ASN A 303 -27.74 32.06 -2.39
CA ASN A 303 -26.84 32.56 -3.43
C ASN A 303 -27.31 32.17 -4.85
N ALA A 304 -26.78 32.85 -5.87
CA ALA A 304 -27.12 32.61 -7.28
C ALA A 304 -26.78 31.21 -7.80
N HIS A 305 -25.84 30.51 -7.16
CA HIS A 305 -25.54 29.13 -7.53
C HIS A 305 -26.60 28.16 -6.98
N ALA A 306 -27.04 28.34 -5.73
CA ALA A 306 -28.12 27.54 -5.15
C ALA A 306 -29.43 27.67 -5.94
N GLU A 307 -29.76 28.87 -6.46
CA GLU A 307 -30.94 29.06 -7.33
C GLU A 307 -30.86 28.21 -8.61
N ARG A 308 -29.66 28.10 -9.20
CA ARG A 308 -29.44 27.30 -10.40
C ARG A 308 -29.52 25.81 -10.12
N LEU A 309 -28.90 25.34 -9.03
CA LEU A 309 -28.95 23.93 -8.64
C LEU A 309 -30.36 23.49 -8.26
N LEU A 310 -31.06 24.29 -7.45
CA LEU A 310 -32.42 23.98 -6.99
C LEU A 310 -33.50 24.33 -8.03
N GLN A 311 -33.12 24.94 -9.16
CA GLN A 311 -34.01 25.39 -10.22
C GLN A 311 -35.19 26.25 -9.72
N CYS A 312 -34.96 27.04 -8.68
CA CYS A 312 -35.99 27.86 -8.03
C CYS A 312 -35.43 29.24 -7.69
N ASP A 313 -36.20 30.28 -8.03
CA ASP A 313 -35.81 31.68 -7.82
C ASP A 313 -35.87 32.05 -6.32
N ARG A 314 -34.90 32.83 -5.86
CA ARG A 314 -34.81 33.28 -4.46
C ARG A 314 -36.05 34.01 -3.99
N THR A 315 -36.75 34.72 -4.88
CA THR A 315 -37.97 35.44 -4.53
C THR A 315 -39.10 34.52 -4.05
N GLN A 316 -39.07 33.26 -4.50
CA GLN A 316 -40.05 32.24 -4.11
C GLN A 316 -39.63 31.51 -2.82
N LEU A 317 -38.33 31.50 -2.51
CA LEU A 317 -37.75 30.79 -1.38
C LEU A 317 -37.64 31.66 -0.11
N LEU A 318 -37.20 32.91 -0.26
CA LEU A 318 -36.93 33.81 0.87
C LEU A 318 -38.17 33.99 1.77
N GLY A 319 -37.99 33.77 3.07
CA GLY A 319 -39.06 33.85 4.07
C GLY A 319 -40.01 32.63 4.13
N LYS A 320 -39.94 31.70 3.18
CA LYS A 320 -40.68 30.42 3.23
C LYS A 320 -39.98 29.40 4.11
N VAL A 321 -40.74 28.44 4.64
CA VAL A 321 -40.20 27.35 5.46
C VAL A 321 -39.63 26.26 4.55
N VAL A 322 -38.40 25.80 4.80
CA VAL A 322 -37.71 24.80 3.95
C VAL A 322 -38.55 23.55 3.72
N TRP A 323 -39.15 22.99 4.77
CA TRP A 323 -39.98 21.79 4.71
C TRP A 323 -41.30 21.96 3.94
N GLN A 324 -41.77 23.21 3.75
CA GLN A 324 -42.98 23.49 2.97
C GLN A 324 -42.67 23.64 1.48
N VAL A 325 -41.49 24.17 1.15
CA VAL A 325 -41.04 24.33 -0.23
C VAL A 325 -40.59 22.98 -0.79
N TYR A 326 -39.84 22.22 0.00
CA TYR A 326 -39.32 20.91 -0.37
C TYR A 326 -39.87 19.83 0.59
N PRO A 327 -41.15 19.44 0.41
CA PRO A 327 -41.78 18.41 1.25
C PRO A 327 -41.09 17.05 1.11
N ASP A 328 -40.46 16.78 -0.04
CA ASP A 328 -39.74 15.54 -0.32
C ASP A 328 -38.49 15.37 0.55
N LEU A 329 -38.01 16.43 1.20
CA LEU A 329 -36.90 16.36 2.17
C LEU A 329 -37.38 15.92 3.56
N VAL A 330 -38.68 15.92 3.84
CA VAL A 330 -39.24 15.48 5.12
C VAL A 330 -39.10 13.96 5.23
N ASN A 331 -38.65 13.49 6.39
CA ASN A 331 -38.27 12.10 6.69
C ASN A 331 -37.05 11.57 5.91
N THR A 332 -36.23 12.45 5.34
CA THR A 332 -34.94 12.06 4.73
C THR A 332 -33.76 12.35 5.67
N ILE A 333 -32.56 11.90 5.27
CA ILE A 333 -31.32 12.20 5.99
C ILE A 333 -31.09 13.71 6.17
N ALA A 334 -31.55 14.54 5.22
CA ALA A 334 -31.41 15.98 5.30
C ALA A 334 -32.15 16.58 6.49
N GLU A 335 -33.37 16.11 6.78
CA GLU A 335 -34.15 16.60 7.91
C GLU A 335 -33.54 16.18 9.25
N SER A 336 -33.17 14.90 9.39
CA SER A 336 -32.57 14.39 10.63
C SER A 336 -31.26 15.10 10.95
N GLU A 337 -30.42 15.31 9.94
CA GLU A 337 -29.10 15.90 10.13
C GLU A 337 -29.17 17.41 10.39
N CYS A 338 -30.09 18.13 9.72
CA CYS A 338 -30.34 19.54 10.05
C CYS A 338 -30.86 19.72 11.48
N LYS A 339 -31.78 18.86 11.93
CA LYS A 339 -32.30 18.89 13.31
C LYS A 339 -31.19 18.58 14.32
N ARG A 340 -30.31 17.61 14.04
CA ARG A 340 -29.16 17.29 14.89
C ARG A 340 -28.20 18.48 15.01
N ALA A 341 -27.85 19.11 13.89
CA ALA A 341 -26.95 20.26 13.87
C ALA A 341 -27.45 21.42 14.75
N ILE A 342 -28.75 21.75 14.72
CA ILE A 342 -29.34 22.77 15.60
C ILE A 342 -29.35 22.34 17.07
N ALA A 343 -29.79 21.10 17.34
CA ALA A 343 -30.00 20.62 18.70
C ALA A 343 -28.68 20.46 19.47
N GLU A 344 -27.66 19.89 18.82
CA GLU A 344 -26.36 19.61 19.43
C GLU A 344 -25.36 20.75 19.23
N ARG A 345 -25.64 21.69 18.32
CA ARG A 345 -24.73 22.77 17.90
C ARG A 345 -23.39 22.27 17.38
N VAL A 346 -23.44 21.18 16.60
CA VAL A 346 -22.27 20.57 15.94
C VAL A 346 -22.45 20.68 14.42
N PRO A 347 -21.39 21.01 13.65
CA PRO A 347 -21.44 20.94 12.20
C PRO A 347 -21.60 19.49 11.72
N VAL A 348 -22.37 19.29 10.65
CA VAL A 348 -22.67 17.98 10.09
C VAL A 348 -22.45 17.98 8.59
N THR A 349 -21.89 16.90 8.05
CA THR A 349 -21.74 16.67 6.61
C THR A 349 -22.35 15.32 6.24
N PHE A 350 -23.09 15.26 5.13
CA PHE A 350 -23.65 14.03 4.58
C PHE A 350 -23.82 14.13 3.07
N GLU A 351 -23.81 12.98 2.39
CA GLU A 351 -24.16 12.88 0.97
C GLU A 351 -25.62 12.44 0.84
N MET A 352 -26.33 12.99 -0.14
CA MET A 352 -27.68 12.55 -0.47
C MET A 352 -27.93 12.61 -1.98
N ASN A 353 -28.77 11.70 -2.47
CA ASN A 353 -29.34 11.79 -3.80
C ASN A 353 -30.71 12.46 -3.71
N TYR A 354 -30.87 13.59 -4.39
CA TYR A 354 -32.15 14.29 -4.47
C TYR A 354 -32.83 13.92 -5.78
N GLU A 355 -33.66 12.86 -5.72
CA GLU A 355 -34.34 12.27 -6.88
C GLU A 355 -35.14 13.26 -7.73
N PRO A 356 -35.90 14.25 -7.18
CA PRO A 356 -36.70 15.15 -8.00
C PRO A 356 -35.91 15.98 -9.02
N LEU A 357 -34.62 16.21 -8.79
CA LEU A 357 -33.73 16.92 -9.71
C LEU A 357 -32.59 16.04 -10.26
N GLU A 358 -32.60 14.73 -9.96
CA GLU A 358 -31.52 13.79 -10.30
C GLU A 358 -30.11 14.27 -9.88
N LEU A 359 -30.03 14.93 -8.72
CA LEU A 359 -28.79 15.53 -8.20
C LEU A 359 -28.17 14.69 -7.09
N GLU A 360 -26.92 14.26 -7.27
CA GLU A 360 -26.10 13.75 -6.17
C GLU A 360 -25.39 14.95 -5.51
N ILE A 361 -25.73 15.24 -4.26
CA ILE A 361 -25.19 16.40 -3.53
C ILE A 361 -24.49 16.01 -2.24
N GLU A 362 -23.35 16.65 -1.98
CA GLU A 362 -22.71 16.66 -0.67
C GLU A 362 -23.18 17.91 0.09
N VAL A 363 -23.77 17.73 1.27
CA VAL A 363 -24.38 18.80 2.07
C VAL A 363 -23.61 18.98 3.37
N HIS A 364 -23.24 20.23 3.66
CA HIS A 364 -22.58 20.65 4.91
C HIS A 364 -23.46 21.64 5.65
N VAL A 365 -23.80 21.32 6.90
CA VAL A 365 -24.71 22.08 7.73
C VAL A 365 -23.96 22.63 8.93
N PHE A 366 -23.93 23.94 9.07
CA PHE A 366 -23.26 24.66 10.16
C PHE A 366 -24.29 25.36 11.05
N PRO A 367 -24.33 25.07 12.36
CA PRO A 367 -25.21 25.77 13.27
C PRO A 367 -24.72 27.21 13.51
N THR A 368 -25.63 28.16 13.36
CA THR A 368 -25.41 29.58 13.69
C THR A 368 -26.28 29.98 14.87
N GLY A 369 -25.96 31.09 15.54
CA GLY A 369 -26.70 31.54 16.74
C GLY A 369 -28.21 31.67 16.53
N ASP A 370 -28.63 32.03 15.30
CA ASP A 370 -30.02 32.27 14.94
C ASP A 370 -30.62 31.19 14.00
N GLY A 371 -29.90 30.10 13.70
CA GLY A 371 -30.39 29.04 12.80
C GLY A 371 -29.29 28.14 12.20
N LEU A 372 -29.34 27.91 10.89
CA LEU A 372 -28.41 27.07 10.15
C LEU A 372 -27.87 27.78 8.91
N THR A 373 -26.62 27.51 8.59
CA THR A 373 -26.02 27.78 7.29
C THR A 373 -25.78 26.45 6.61
N ILE A 374 -26.33 26.28 5.41
CA ILE A 374 -26.25 25.06 4.62
C ILE A 374 -25.48 25.37 3.34
N TYR A 375 -24.45 24.59 3.12
CA TYR A 375 -23.66 24.57 1.90
C TYR A 375 -23.92 23.23 1.22
N PHE A 376 -24.06 23.20 -0.10
CA PHE A 376 -24.22 21.96 -0.85
C PHE A 376 -23.54 22.04 -2.21
N ARG A 377 -22.88 20.94 -2.58
CA ARG A 377 -22.13 20.81 -3.83
C ARG A 377 -22.68 19.66 -4.64
N ASP A 378 -22.85 19.87 -5.95
CA ASP A 378 -23.14 18.80 -6.90
C ASP A 378 -21.88 17.94 -7.12
N ILE A 379 -21.98 16.66 -6.81
CA ILE A 379 -20.90 15.66 -6.93
C ILE A 379 -21.20 14.62 -8.03
N SER A 380 -22.23 14.85 -8.85
CA SER A 380 -22.69 13.90 -9.87
C SER A 380 -21.59 13.55 -10.88
N GLU A 381 -20.85 14.55 -11.38
CA GLU A 381 -19.75 14.34 -12.32
C GLU A 381 -18.58 13.57 -11.69
N GLN A 382 -18.27 13.90 -10.43
CA GLN A 382 -17.22 13.22 -9.66
C GLN A 382 -17.57 11.75 -9.44
N LYS A 383 -18.81 11.45 -9.01
CA LYS A 383 -19.29 10.08 -8.82
C LYS A 383 -19.34 9.30 -10.13
N ARG A 384 -19.76 9.92 -11.25
CA ARG A 384 -19.70 9.28 -12.58
C ARG A 384 -18.28 8.90 -12.98
N SER A 385 -17.32 9.82 -12.82
CA SER A 385 -15.90 9.56 -13.11
C SER A 385 -15.34 8.44 -12.23
N GLN A 386 -15.71 8.42 -10.95
CA GLN A 386 -15.29 7.37 -10.01
C GLN A 386 -15.86 6.00 -10.38
N ARG A 387 -17.15 5.92 -10.76
CA ARG A 387 -17.78 4.68 -11.24
C ARG A 387 -17.10 4.13 -12.50
N VAL A 388 -16.79 5.01 -13.46
CA VAL A 388 -16.10 4.62 -14.71
C VAL A 388 -14.70 4.09 -14.41
N LEU A 389 -13.93 4.74 -13.55
CA LEU A 389 -12.60 4.27 -13.14
C LEU A 389 -12.67 2.91 -12.44
N GLN A 390 -13.67 2.70 -11.58
CA GLN A 390 -13.84 1.44 -10.88
C GLN A 390 -14.17 0.31 -11.87
N GLN A 391 -15.08 0.54 -12.81
CA GLN A 391 -15.37 -0.43 -13.88
C GLN A 391 -14.15 -0.72 -14.77
N LEU A 392 -13.33 0.30 -15.07
CA LEU A 392 -12.12 0.11 -15.86
C LEU A 392 -11.07 -0.73 -15.12
N ASN A 393 -10.90 -0.49 -13.82
CA ASN A 393 -9.97 -1.27 -12.99
C ASN A 393 -10.39 -2.74 -12.91
N GLU A 394 -11.68 -3.03 -12.67
CA GLU A 394 -12.19 -4.41 -12.67
C GLU A 394 -11.96 -5.11 -14.02
N LEU A 395 -12.17 -4.40 -15.14
CA LEU A 395 -11.91 -4.93 -16.48
C LEU A 395 -10.41 -5.17 -16.71
N LEU A 396 -9.55 -4.27 -16.25
CA LEU A 396 -8.10 -4.41 -16.34
C LEU A 396 -7.62 -5.61 -15.52
N GLU A 397 -8.11 -5.79 -14.29
CA GLU A 397 -7.77 -6.93 -13.44
C GLU A 397 -8.17 -8.25 -14.10
N ASN A 398 -9.38 -8.34 -14.64
CA ASN A 398 -9.83 -9.51 -15.39
C ASN A 398 -8.91 -9.80 -16.59
N ARG A 399 -8.55 -8.77 -17.37
CA ARG A 399 -7.66 -8.92 -18.53
C ARG A 399 -6.24 -9.32 -18.13
N VAL A 400 -5.73 -8.82 -17.01
CA VAL A 400 -4.42 -9.22 -16.46
C VAL A 400 -4.45 -10.67 -16.04
N ASN A 401 -5.50 -11.12 -15.34
CA ASN A 401 -5.65 -12.51 -14.92
C ASN A 401 -5.74 -13.47 -16.12
N GLU A 402 -6.55 -13.13 -17.13
CA GLU A 402 -6.66 -13.89 -18.37
C GLU A 402 -5.31 -14.03 -19.09
N ARG A 403 -4.58 -12.92 -19.26
CA ARG A 403 -3.24 -12.95 -19.89
C ARG A 403 -2.24 -13.74 -19.07
N THR A 404 -2.29 -13.63 -17.75
CA THR A 404 -1.36 -14.34 -16.87
C THR A 404 -1.59 -15.86 -16.95
N ALA A 405 -2.85 -16.30 -16.96
CA ALA A 405 -3.20 -17.70 -17.16
C ALA A 405 -2.75 -18.22 -18.54
N ALA A 406 -2.99 -17.45 -19.61
CA ALA A 406 -2.55 -17.80 -20.96
C ALA A 406 -1.01 -17.91 -21.07
N LEU A 407 -0.27 -17.00 -20.44
CA LEU A 407 1.19 -17.02 -20.41
C LEU A 407 1.74 -18.21 -19.63
N LEU A 408 1.11 -18.58 -18.51
CA LEU A 408 1.48 -19.77 -17.74
C LEU A 408 1.27 -21.05 -18.56
N ALA A 409 0.13 -21.17 -19.25
CA ALA A 409 -0.15 -22.31 -20.13
C ALA A 409 0.85 -22.40 -21.28
N SER A 410 1.18 -21.27 -21.94
CA SER A 410 2.18 -21.23 -23.00
C SER A 410 3.57 -21.63 -22.50
N ASN A 411 3.98 -21.17 -21.32
CA ASN A 411 5.28 -21.55 -20.74
C ASN A 411 5.34 -23.03 -20.40
N GLN A 412 4.27 -23.60 -19.83
CA GLN A 412 4.20 -25.04 -19.56
C GLN A 412 4.30 -25.84 -20.86
N GLN A 413 3.58 -25.42 -21.91
CA GLN A 413 3.67 -26.07 -23.21
C GLN A 413 5.08 -25.98 -23.81
N LEU A 414 5.76 -24.84 -23.63
CA LEU A 414 7.13 -24.64 -24.09
C LEU A 414 8.12 -25.54 -23.35
N GLN A 415 7.98 -25.67 -22.01
CA GLN A 415 8.78 -26.62 -21.23
C GLN A 415 8.54 -28.07 -21.64
N VAL A 416 7.28 -28.47 -21.86
CA VAL A 416 6.95 -29.82 -22.31
C VAL A 416 7.54 -30.09 -23.70
N SER A 417 7.46 -29.13 -24.62
CA SER A 417 8.08 -29.23 -25.95
C SER A 417 9.60 -29.37 -25.86
N GLN A 418 10.26 -28.54 -25.03
CA GLN A 418 11.71 -28.61 -24.82
C GLN A 418 12.15 -29.94 -24.22
N ASN A 419 11.46 -30.40 -23.16
CA ASN A 419 11.75 -31.70 -22.54
C ASN A 419 11.51 -32.86 -23.51
N ARG A 420 10.47 -32.77 -24.35
CA ARG A 420 10.18 -33.77 -25.38
C ARG A 420 11.26 -33.80 -26.45
N LEU A 421 11.77 -32.65 -26.88
CA LEU A 421 12.90 -32.58 -27.82
C LEU A 421 14.18 -33.14 -27.21
N ALA A 422 14.49 -32.80 -25.96
CA ALA A 422 15.66 -33.33 -25.25
C ALA A 422 15.57 -34.86 -25.04
N LEU A 423 14.39 -35.37 -24.67
CA LEU A 423 14.14 -36.82 -24.56
C LEU A 423 14.21 -37.52 -25.92
N ALA A 424 13.71 -36.92 -27.00
CA ALA A 424 13.79 -37.51 -28.34
C ALA A 424 15.25 -37.63 -28.83
N GLN A 425 16.09 -36.63 -28.53
CA GLN A 425 17.53 -36.70 -28.80
C GLN A 425 18.19 -37.84 -28.00
N ASN A 426 17.94 -37.91 -26.69
CA ASN A 426 18.51 -38.94 -25.82
C ASN A 426 18.05 -40.37 -26.13
N VAL A 427 16.77 -40.57 -26.48
CA VAL A 427 16.20 -41.92 -26.74
C VAL A 427 16.70 -42.52 -28.05
N SER A 428 17.17 -41.71 -29.00
CA SER A 428 17.72 -42.20 -30.27
C SER A 428 19.23 -42.47 -30.26
N SER A 429 19.96 -42.13 -29.18
CA SER A 429 21.43 -42.15 -29.13
C SER A 429 22.07 -41.39 -30.30
N ILE A 430 21.40 -40.31 -30.73
CA ILE A 430 21.84 -39.44 -31.82
C ILE A 430 22.25 -38.10 -31.21
N GLY A 431 23.53 -37.78 -31.28
CA GLY A 431 24.05 -36.45 -30.98
C GLY A 431 23.84 -35.49 -32.15
N SER A 432 23.50 -34.24 -31.87
CA SER A 432 23.54 -33.17 -32.88
C SER A 432 24.79 -32.32 -32.72
N TRP A 433 25.30 -31.83 -33.85
CA TRP A 433 26.42 -30.92 -33.89
C TRP A 433 26.16 -29.82 -34.91
N GLU A 434 26.77 -28.67 -34.67
CA GLU A 434 26.71 -27.51 -35.53
C GLU A 434 28.11 -26.92 -35.68
N TYR A 435 28.44 -26.47 -36.88
CA TYR A 435 29.71 -25.85 -37.19
C TYR A 435 29.46 -24.53 -37.95
N GLU A 436 29.72 -23.42 -37.26
CA GLU A 436 29.66 -22.07 -37.83
C GLU A 436 31.00 -21.75 -38.53
N LEU A 437 30.97 -21.51 -39.84
CA LEU A 437 32.19 -21.38 -40.65
C LEU A 437 32.91 -20.03 -40.48
N GLU A 438 32.18 -18.96 -40.18
CA GLU A 438 32.77 -17.62 -40.02
C GLU A 438 33.51 -17.46 -38.68
N SER A 439 32.94 -18.05 -37.62
CA SER A 439 33.48 -17.99 -36.26
C SER A 439 34.39 -19.17 -35.92
N ASP A 440 34.52 -20.15 -36.83
CA ASP A 440 35.19 -21.43 -36.61
C ASP A 440 34.71 -22.15 -35.33
N LYS A 441 33.41 -22.01 -35.03
CA LYS A 441 32.83 -22.46 -33.78
C LYS A 441 32.03 -23.74 -33.98
N ILE A 442 32.41 -24.79 -33.26
CA ILE A 442 31.67 -26.05 -33.18
C ILE A 442 30.81 -26.04 -31.92
N THR A 443 29.54 -26.42 -32.06
CA THR A 443 28.60 -26.58 -30.94
C THR A 443 28.09 -28.01 -30.91
N TRP A 444 28.20 -28.66 -29.76
CA TRP A 444 27.81 -30.06 -29.58
C TRP A 444 26.64 -30.21 -28.62
N SER A 445 25.74 -31.15 -28.94
CA SER A 445 24.75 -31.62 -27.99
C SER A 445 25.40 -32.45 -26.88
N ALA A 446 24.72 -32.59 -25.75
CA ALA A 446 25.19 -33.41 -24.63
C ALA A 446 25.46 -34.87 -25.05
N GLU A 447 24.65 -35.42 -25.96
CA GLU A 447 24.81 -36.78 -26.48
C GLU A 447 26.04 -36.90 -27.39
N THR A 448 26.39 -35.86 -28.14
CA THR A 448 27.62 -35.83 -28.95
C THR A 448 28.86 -35.95 -28.06
N PHE A 449 28.91 -35.21 -26.94
CA PHE A 449 29.98 -35.37 -25.94
C PHE A 449 30.04 -36.81 -25.39
N HIS A 450 28.88 -37.43 -25.14
CA HIS A 450 28.80 -38.80 -24.67
C HIS A 450 29.32 -39.83 -25.69
N ILE A 451 28.97 -39.68 -26.98
CA ILE A 451 29.40 -40.57 -28.06
C ILE A 451 30.93 -40.54 -28.23
N PHE A 452 31.53 -39.35 -28.23
CA PHE A 452 32.98 -39.17 -28.34
C PHE A 452 33.75 -39.40 -27.02
N GLY A 453 33.05 -39.48 -25.88
CA GLY A 453 33.66 -39.67 -24.57
C GLY A 453 34.47 -38.46 -24.09
N CYS A 454 34.10 -37.25 -24.51
CA CYS A 454 34.75 -36.00 -24.11
C CYS A 454 34.02 -35.34 -22.94
N ASP A 455 34.77 -34.73 -22.01
CA ASP A 455 34.19 -33.96 -20.90
C ASP A 455 33.67 -32.60 -21.38
N GLN A 456 32.40 -32.29 -21.11
CA GLN A 456 31.77 -30.99 -21.41
C GLN A 456 32.50 -29.79 -20.78
N VAL A 457 33.30 -30.03 -19.72
CA VAL A 457 34.03 -28.99 -18.98
C VAL A 457 35.20 -28.42 -19.79
N ASN A 458 35.78 -29.21 -20.69
CA ASN A 458 36.94 -28.78 -21.49
C ASN A 458 36.54 -27.98 -22.74
N GLY A 459 35.24 -27.77 -22.96
CA GLY A 459 34.70 -27.08 -24.13
C GLY A 459 34.67 -27.97 -25.38
N GLU A 460 34.05 -27.46 -26.44
CA GLU A 460 34.02 -28.10 -27.75
C GLU A 460 35.42 -28.07 -28.40
N PRO A 461 35.85 -29.16 -29.08
CA PRO A 461 37.11 -29.16 -29.81
C PRO A 461 37.02 -28.24 -31.02
N ASP A 462 38.15 -27.62 -31.38
CA ASP A 462 38.28 -26.97 -32.69
C ASP A 462 38.29 -28.02 -33.82
N TYR A 463 38.07 -27.58 -35.06
CA TYR A 463 37.97 -28.50 -36.20
C TYR A 463 39.22 -29.40 -36.39
N PRO A 464 40.47 -28.91 -36.23
CA PRO A 464 41.65 -29.75 -36.26
C PRO A 464 41.72 -30.79 -35.12
N ALA A 465 41.34 -30.44 -33.90
CA ALA A 465 41.30 -31.36 -32.77
C ALA A 465 40.19 -32.42 -32.94
N LEU A 466 39.06 -32.05 -33.55
CA LEU A 466 38.00 -33.01 -33.89
C LEU A 466 38.52 -34.15 -34.76
N LEU A 467 39.33 -33.86 -35.78
CA LEU A 467 39.88 -34.88 -36.67
C LEU A 467 40.80 -35.88 -35.95
N GLN A 468 41.38 -35.51 -34.80
CA GLN A 468 42.23 -36.41 -34.00
C GLN A 468 41.44 -37.48 -33.23
N LEU A 469 40.12 -37.29 -33.07
CA LEU A 469 39.24 -38.26 -32.41
C LEU A 469 38.87 -39.45 -33.31
N TYR A 470 39.06 -39.29 -34.63
CA TYR A 470 38.83 -40.33 -35.63
C TYR A 470 40.08 -41.15 -35.91
N LEU A 471 39.93 -42.38 -36.39
CA LEU A 471 41.05 -43.14 -36.90
C LEU A 471 41.67 -42.41 -38.12
N PRO A 472 42.99 -42.55 -38.40
CA PRO A 472 43.68 -41.71 -39.40
C PRO A 472 43.08 -41.81 -40.81
N GLU A 473 42.62 -42.99 -41.23
CA GLU A 473 41.98 -43.19 -42.53
C GLU A 473 40.61 -42.51 -42.60
N ASP A 474 39.86 -42.52 -41.50
CA ASP A 474 38.52 -41.96 -41.40
C ASP A 474 38.53 -40.45 -41.16
N ALA A 475 39.56 -39.92 -40.49
CA ALA A 475 39.80 -38.48 -40.37
C ALA A 475 39.95 -37.84 -41.76
N VAL A 476 40.71 -38.47 -42.66
CA VAL A 476 40.90 -38.00 -44.04
C VAL A 476 39.60 -38.10 -44.85
N ARG A 477 38.80 -39.16 -44.63
CA ARG A 477 37.49 -39.32 -45.29
C ARG A 477 36.50 -38.25 -44.84
N LEU A 478 36.44 -37.97 -43.53
CA LEU A 478 35.59 -36.94 -42.97
C LEU A 478 35.99 -35.56 -43.47
N ASP A 479 37.28 -35.21 -43.42
CA ASP A 479 37.75 -33.89 -43.85
C ASP A 479 37.42 -33.62 -45.31
N ARG A 480 37.66 -34.60 -46.20
CA ARG A 480 37.30 -34.48 -47.62
C ARG A 480 35.80 -34.24 -47.80
N ALA A 481 34.95 -34.93 -47.05
CA ALA A 481 33.50 -34.79 -47.16
C ALA A 481 33.02 -33.45 -46.62
N VAL A 482 33.57 -32.96 -45.51
CA VAL A 482 33.27 -31.64 -44.97
C VAL A 482 33.69 -30.54 -45.95
N GLN A 483 34.91 -30.59 -46.48
CA GLN A 483 35.39 -29.61 -47.48
C GLN A 483 34.52 -29.64 -48.76
N HIS A 484 34.14 -30.83 -49.23
CA HIS A 484 33.21 -30.96 -50.35
C HIS A 484 31.85 -30.33 -50.05
N THR A 485 31.33 -30.51 -48.84
CA THR A 485 30.04 -29.97 -48.40
C THR A 485 30.09 -28.45 -48.28
N ILE A 486 31.20 -27.88 -47.80
CA ILE A 486 31.40 -26.43 -47.78
C ILE A 486 31.43 -25.86 -49.21
N ALA A 487 32.11 -26.54 -50.14
CA ALA A 487 32.28 -26.08 -51.52
C ALA A 487 31.02 -26.22 -52.40
N SER A 488 30.32 -27.35 -52.29
CA SER A 488 29.15 -27.67 -53.14
C SER A 488 27.81 -27.38 -52.45
N GLY A 489 27.78 -27.47 -51.11
CA GLY A 489 26.57 -27.50 -50.29
C GLY A 489 25.75 -28.78 -50.40
N GLU A 490 26.31 -29.85 -50.99
CA GLU A 490 25.73 -31.20 -50.93
C GLU A 490 26.13 -31.88 -49.62
N GLY A 491 25.15 -32.34 -48.85
CA GLY A 491 25.40 -33.02 -47.58
C GLY A 491 26.07 -34.39 -47.72
N TYR A 492 26.57 -34.92 -46.60
CA TYR A 492 27.22 -36.22 -46.54
C TYR A 492 26.58 -37.14 -45.50
N ARG A 493 26.74 -38.45 -45.70
CA ARG A 493 26.45 -39.51 -44.72
C ARG A 493 27.55 -40.55 -44.81
N LEU A 494 28.28 -40.74 -43.70
CA LEU A 494 29.45 -41.60 -43.65
C LEU A 494 29.45 -42.49 -42.41
N ASP A 495 29.80 -43.76 -42.61
CA ASP A 495 30.20 -44.66 -41.53
C ASP A 495 31.71 -44.49 -41.31
N LEU A 496 32.08 -44.06 -40.09
CA LEU A 496 33.43 -43.69 -39.67
C LEU A 496 33.78 -44.39 -38.36
N GLN A 497 35.06 -44.61 -38.10
CA GLN A 497 35.56 -45.16 -36.85
C GLN A 497 36.23 -44.09 -35.98
N ILE A 498 35.94 -44.15 -34.69
CA ILE A 498 36.52 -43.29 -33.67
C ILE A 498 37.25 -44.12 -32.63
N TYR A 499 38.20 -43.49 -31.93
CA TYR A 499 38.81 -44.08 -30.75
C TYR A 499 37.77 -44.14 -29.62
N GLY A 500 37.41 -45.34 -29.17
CA GLY A 500 36.54 -45.51 -28.00
C GLY A 500 37.23 -45.10 -26.70
N SER A 501 36.45 -44.82 -25.65
CA SER A 501 36.95 -44.42 -24.32
C SER A 501 37.86 -45.46 -23.64
N ASN A 502 37.83 -46.70 -24.11
CA ASN A 502 38.67 -47.82 -23.66
C ASN A 502 39.76 -48.24 -24.67
N GLY A 503 39.96 -47.47 -25.75
CA GLY A 503 40.91 -47.75 -26.82
C GLY A 503 40.44 -48.72 -27.90
N ALA A 504 39.23 -49.30 -27.78
CA ALA A 504 38.64 -50.12 -28.85
C ALA A 504 37.94 -49.23 -29.90
N PRO A 505 38.04 -49.54 -31.20
CA PRO A 505 37.37 -48.75 -32.24
C PRO A 505 35.85 -48.89 -32.13
N ARG A 506 35.14 -47.76 -32.13
CA ARG A 506 33.66 -47.69 -32.25
C ARG A 506 33.30 -47.19 -33.63
N TRP A 507 32.21 -47.71 -34.18
CA TRP A 507 31.64 -47.23 -35.43
C TRP A 507 30.61 -46.15 -35.16
N ILE A 508 30.74 -45.02 -35.82
CA ILE A 508 29.73 -43.96 -35.82
C ILE A 508 29.23 -43.66 -37.22
N GLU A 509 27.97 -43.30 -37.34
CA GLU A 509 27.38 -42.73 -38.54
C GLU A 509 27.32 -41.22 -38.36
N GLY A 510 28.06 -40.49 -39.19
CA GLY A 510 28.03 -39.03 -39.22
C GLY A 510 27.23 -38.55 -40.43
N THR A 511 26.27 -37.65 -40.21
CA THR A 511 25.57 -36.91 -41.27
C THR A 511 25.82 -35.43 -41.13
N GLY A 512 25.98 -34.72 -42.25
CA GLY A 512 26.13 -33.27 -42.26
C GLY A 512 25.41 -32.64 -43.45
N GLU A 513 24.67 -31.57 -43.19
CA GLU A 513 23.95 -30.76 -44.18
C GLU A 513 24.41 -29.30 -44.11
N ALA A 514 24.43 -28.64 -45.27
CA ALA A 514 24.82 -27.24 -45.39
C ALA A 514 23.62 -26.31 -45.24
N ILE A 515 23.70 -25.34 -44.32
CA ILE A 515 22.78 -24.23 -44.18
C ILE A 515 23.36 -23.01 -44.89
N ARG A 516 22.60 -22.47 -45.84
CA ARG A 516 22.98 -21.31 -46.65
C ARG A 516 22.40 -20.03 -46.06
N ASN A 517 23.17 -18.96 -46.13
CA ASN A 517 22.70 -17.61 -45.79
C ASN A 517 21.77 -17.06 -46.90
N ALA A 518 21.21 -15.86 -46.67
CA ALA A 518 20.32 -15.19 -47.62
C ALA A 518 20.96 -14.89 -49.00
N VAL A 519 22.29 -14.98 -49.12
CA VAL A 519 23.08 -14.74 -50.34
C VAL A 519 23.43 -16.07 -51.05
N GLY A 520 23.03 -17.22 -50.50
CA GLY A 520 23.24 -18.56 -51.08
C GLY A 520 24.58 -19.21 -50.77
N VAL A 521 25.44 -18.55 -49.98
CA VAL A 521 26.72 -19.07 -49.50
C VAL A 521 26.48 -19.95 -48.27
N VAL A 522 27.20 -21.07 -48.16
CA VAL A 522 27.14 -21.94 -46.97
C VAL A 522 27.71 -21.18 -45.78
N GLU A 523 26.89 -20.96 -44.75
CA GLU A 523 27.26 -20.23 -43.52
C GLU A 523 27.57 -21.20 -42.38
N ARG A 524 26.82 -22.31 -42.32
CA ARG A 524 26.84 -23.27 -41.23
C ARG A 524 26.68 -24.68 -41.77
N LEU A 525 27.29 -25.66 -41.10
CA LEU A 525 26.96 -27.06 -41.27
C LEU A 525 26.23 -27.53 -40.01
N ILE A 526 25.14 -28.27 -40.20
CA ILE A 526 24.43 -28.92 -39.10
C ILE A 526 24.37 -30.40 -39.39
N GLY A 527 24.39 -31.22 -38.35
CA GLY A 527 24.44 -32.65 -38.58
C GLY A 527 24.16 -33.47 -37.33
N THR A 528 24.21 -34.78 -37.54
CA THR A 528 24.04 -35.75 -36.47
C THR A 528 25.19 -36.75 -36.43
N VAL A 529 25.37 -37.36 -35.26
CA VAL A 529 26.29 -38.47 -35.05
C VAL A 529 25.57 -39.56 -34.26
N GLN A 530 25.69 -40.81 -34.68
CA GLN A 530 25.08 -41.96 -34.01
C GLN A 530 26.10 -43.08 -33.83
N ASP A 531 26.17 -43.72 -32.66
CA ASP A 531 26.92 -44.96 -32.54
C ASP A 531 26.18 -46.12 -33.23
N ILE A 532 26.84 -46.75 -34.20
CA ILE A 532 26.33 -47.86 -35.01
C ILE A 532 27.15 -49.15 -34.82
N THR A 533 27.94 -49.22 -33.75
CA THR A 533 28.82 -50.37 -33.45
C THR A 533 28.03 -51.69 -33.37
N GLU A 534 26.90 -51.70 -32.65
CA GLU A 534 26.03 -52.88 -32.54
C GLU A 534 25.45 -53.30 -33.91
N ARG A 535 24.98 -52.32 -34.70
CA ARG A 535 24.48 -52.55 -36.07
C ARG A 535 25.52 -53.25 -36.93
N LYS A 536 26.77 -52.76 -36.93
CA LYS A 536 27.86 -53.35 -37.71
C LYS A 536 28.24 -54.76 -37.25
N GLN A 537 28.16 -55.04 -35.95
CA GLN A 537 28.42 -56.38 -35.41
C GLN A 537 27.34 -57.39 -35.84
N LEU A 538 26.07 -57.00 -35.80
CA LEU A 538 24.95 -57.84 -36.25
C LEU A 538 25.01 -58.12 -37.77
N GLU A 539 25.31 -57.11 -38.59
CA GLU A 539 25.50 -57.29 -40.03
C GLU A 539 26.60 -58.31 -40.34
N ALA A 540 27.72 -58.26 -39.61
CA ALA A 540 28.82 -59.21 -39.79
C ALA A 540 28.41 -60.64 -39.41
N GLN A 541 27.64 -60.82 -38.33
CA GLN A 541 27.12 -62.13 -37.91
C GLN A 541 26.15 -62.73 -38.93
N LEU A 542 25.22 -61.93 -39.46
CA LEU A 542 24.25 -62.38 -40.47
C LEU A 542 24.94 -62.79 -41.77
N ARG A 543 25.95 -62.05 -42.22
CA ARG A 543 26.76 -62.43 -43.40
C ARG A 543 27.42 -63.80 -43.21
N LEU A 544 27.96 -64.07 -42.02
CA LEU A 544 28.58 -65.36 -41.71
C LEU A 544 27.56 -66.51 -41.71
N GLN A 545 26.33 -66.28 -41.21
CA GLN A 545 25.25 -67.28 -41.25
C GLN A 545 24.79 -67.58 -42.68
N ALA A 546 24.54 -66.55 -43.50
CA ALA A 546 24.08 -66.71 -44.88
C ALA A 546 25.09 -67.52 -45.73
N GLU A 547 26.40 -67.29 -45.53
CA GLU A 547 27.45 -68.06 -46.21
C GLU A 547 27.41 -69.54 -45.81
N ARG A 548 27.13 -69.84 -44.53
CA ARG A 548 27.01 -71.21 -44.02
C ARG A 548 25.80 -71.94 -44.61
N GLU A 549 24.65 -71.27 -44.72
CA GLU A 549 23.44 -71.85 -45.31
C GLU A 549 23.61 -72.16 -46.81
N ARG A 550 24.27 -71.25 -47.55
CA ARG A 550 24.60 -71.43 -48.97
C ARG A 550 25.43 -72.70 -49.20
N LEU A 551 26.39 -72.99 -48.31
CA LEU A 551 27.20 -74.22 -48.39
C LEU A 551 26.36 -75.49 -48.19
N LEU A 552 25.43 -75.48 -47.23
CA LEU A 552 24.53 -76.61 -46.96
C LEU A 552 23.57 -76.90 -48.13
N GLY A 553 23.01 -75.85 -48.75
CA GLY A 553 22.13 -76.01 -49.91
C GLY A 553 22.81 -76.71 -51.09
N SER A 554 24.10 -76.42 -51.32
CA SER A 554 24.89 -77.05 -52.40
C SER A 554 25.20 -78.53 -52.17
N MET A 555 25.04 -79.05 -50.95
CA MET A 555 25.22 -80.46 -50.63
C MET A 555 23.98 -81.28 -50.97
N VAL A 556 22.79 -80.79 -50.60
CA VAL A 556 21.50 -81.47 -50.85
C VAL A 556 21.22 -81.67 -52.34
N GLN A 557 21.62 -80.70 -53.17
CA GLN A 557 21.43 -80.75 -54.62
C GLN A 557 22.15 -81.95 -55.27
N ARG A 558 23.36 -82.30 -54.81
CA ARG A 558 24.16 -83.41 -55.35
C ARG A 558 23.56 -84.79 -55.06
N ILE A 559 22.77 -84.91 -53.99
CA ILE A 559 22.13 -86.17 -53.58
C ILE A 559 20.97 -86.56 -54.53
N HIS A 560 20.31 -85.58 -55.15
CA HIS A 560 19.13 -85.82 -56.00
C HIS A 560 19.46 -86.26 -57.45
N GLU A 561 20.73 -86.22 -57.89
CA GLU A 561 21.10 -86.38 -59.30
C GLU A 561 21.49 -87.81 -59.75
N SER A 562 21.52 -88.83 -58.88
CA SER A 562 21.87 -90.21 -59.27
C SER A 562 20.66 -91.18 -59.27
N LEU A 563 20.48 -91.99 -60.34
CA LEU A 563 19.27 -92.78 -60.64
C LEU A 563 19.51 -94.31 -60.80
N ASP A 564 20.51 -94.88 -60.12
CA ASP A 564 20.68 -96.34 -60.04
C ASP A 564 20.43 -96.84 -58.61
N HIS A 565 19.53 -97.82 -58.42
CA HIS A 565 19.03 -98.24 -57.09
C HIS A 565 20.17 -98.72 -56.17
N ASN A 566 21.18 -99.40 -56.70
CA ASN A 566 22.33 -99.85 -55.92
C ASN A 566 23.33 -98.72 -55.66
N THR A 567 23.51 -97.80 -56.61
CA THR A 567 24.41 -96.65 -56.45
C THR A 567 23.85 -95.65 -55.43
N VAL A 568 22.54 -95.43 -55.42
CA VAL A 568 21.85 -94.57 -54.44
C VAL A 568 21.95 -95.18 -53.04
N LEU A 569 21.63 -96.48 -52.89
CA LEU A 569 21.73 -97.14 -51.59
C LEU A 569 23.19 -97.17 -51.08
N TRP A 570 24.17 -97.34 -51.97
CA TRP A 570 25.59 -97.29 -51.64
C TRP A 570 26.03 -95.90 -51.19
N ALA A 571 25.64 -94.86 -51.94
CA ALA A 571 25.91 -93.47 -51.59
C ALA A 571 25.33 -93.12 -50.23
N ILE A 572 24.09 -93.55 -49.94
CA ILE A 572 23.44 -93.34 -48.65
C ILE A 572 24.23 -93.99 -47.51
N VAL A 573 24.55 -95.29 -47.60
CA VAL A 573 25.28 -95.95 -46.49
C VAL A 573 26.69 -95.40 -46.33
N SER A 574 27.35 -94.98 -47.42
CA SER A 574 28.69 -94.39 -47.37
C SER A 574 28.67 -92.99 -46.74
N GLU A 575 27.79 -92.10 -47.21
CA GLU A 575 27.65 -90.73 -46.68
C GLU A 575 27.19 -90.74 -45.23
N VAL A 576 26.23 -91.61 -44.86
CA VAL A 576 25.78 -91.75 -43.47
C VAL A 576 26.92 -92.27 -42.58
N ARG A 577 27.77 -93.19 -43.07
CA ARG A 577 28.94 -93.66 -42.33
C ARG A 577 29.94 -92.52 -42.08
N GLU A 578 30.17 -91.64 -43.06
CA GLU A 578 31.06 -90.47 -42.92
C GLU A 578 30.47 -89.39 -42.01
N LEU A 579 29.22 -89.01 -42.24
CA LEU A 579 28.50 -88.01 -41.44
C LEU A 579 28.44 -88.42 -39.96
N LEU A 580 28.11 -89.68 -39.71
CA LEU A 580 28.07 -90.22 -38.35
C LEU A 580 29.45 -90.68 -37.87
N ALA A 581 30.52 -90.66 -38.68
CA ALA A 581 31.85 -91.17 -38.31
C ALA A 581 31.78 -92.55 -37.58
N THR A 582 31.06 -93.51 -38.16
CA THR A 582 30.90 -94.88 -37.60
C THR A 582 31.72 -95.91 -38.36
N ASN A 583 31.95 -97.09 -37.77
CA ASN A 583 32.76 -98.12 -38.42
C ASN A 583 32.01 -98.84 -39.53
N ARG A 584 30.69 -99.02 -39.38
CA ARG A 584 29.87 -99.75 -40.34
C ARG A 584 28.45 -99.18 -40.38
N VAL A 585 27.93 -98.93 -41.57
CA VAL A 585 26.52 -98.61 -41.81
C VAL A 585 25.98 -99.59 -42.84
N LEU A 586 24.82 -100.16 -42.57
CA LEU A 586 24.21 -101.18 -43.41
C LEU A 586 22.70 -101.02 -43.51
N ILE A 587 22.12 -101.62 -44.54
CA ILE A 587 20.67 -101.73 -44.69
C ILE A 587 20.28 -103.19 -44.50
N TYR A 588 19.42 -103.40 -43.50
CA TYR A 588 18.83 -104.69 -43.15
C TYR A 588 17.41 -104.76 -43.72
N GLN A 589 17.21 -105.58 -44.75
CA GLN A 589 15.90 -105.76 -45.38
C GLN A 589 15.15 -106.91 -44.70
N LEU A 590 13.92 -106.67 -44.25
CA LEU A 590 13.08 -107.71 -43.65
C LEU A 590 12.50 -108.62 -44.75
N GLN A 591 12.60 -109.93 -44.53
CA GLN A 591 11.98 -110.95 -45.38
C GLN A 591 10.61 -111.37 -44.82
N PRO A 592 9.70 -111.88 -45.67
CA PRO A 592 8.39 -112.38 -45.23
C PRO A 592 8.46 -113.51 -44.19
N SER A 593 9.58 -114.24 -44.15
CA SER A 593 9.87 -115.32 -43.19
C SER A 593 10.17 -114.81 -41.77
N GLY A 594 10.29 -113.50 -41.57
CA GLY A 594 10.69 -112.90 -40.30
C GLY A 594 12.21 -112.83 -40.07
N ALA A 595 13.00 -113.45 -40.95
CA ALA A 595 14.45 -113.21 -41.03
C ALA A 595 14.73 -111.89 -41.77
N GLY A 596 15.95 -111.38 -41.69
CA GLY A 596 16.36 -110.25 -42.52
C GLY A 596 17.76 -110.38 -43.05
N GLN A 597 17.97 -109.79 -44.22
CA GLN A 597 19.18 -109.91 -45.01
C GLN A 597 19.83 -108.54 -45.14
N ILE A 598 21.16 -108.52 -45.08
CA ILE A 598 21.93 -107.29 -45.30
C ILE A 598 22.12 -107.10 -46.80
N VAL A 599 21.45 -106.10 -47.36
CA VAL A 599 21.41 -105.84 -48.81
C VAL A 599 22.50 -104.89 -49.27
N ILE A 600 22.96 -103.99 -48.40
CA ILE A 600 24.09 -103.11 -48.67
C ILE A 600 24.81 -102.72 -47.39
N GLU A 601 26.10 -102.46 -47.50
CA GLU A 601 26.99 -102.17 -46.37
C GLU A 601 28.13 -101.25 -46.81
N ALA A 602 28.41 -100.23 -46.00
CA ALA A 602 29.66 -99.47 -46.01
C ALA A 602 30.40 -99.76 -44.70
N VAL A 603 31.61 -100.30 -44.78
CA VAL A 603 32.39 -100.77 -43.62
C VAL A 603 33.84 -100.33 -43.71
N GLN A 604 34.42 -99.94 -42.58
CA GLN A 604 35.84 -99.67 -42.44
C GLN A 604 36.64 -100.99 -42.34
N PRO A 605 37.94 -101.01 -42.72
CA PRO A 605 38.76 -102.23 -42.69
C PRO A 605 38.88 -102.91 -41.31
N ASN A 606 38.59 -102.19 -40.23
CA ASN A 606 38.70 -102.65 -38.85
C ASN A 606 37.45 -103.38 -38.33
N CYS A 607 36.43 -103.59 -39.16
CA CYS A 607 35.21 -104.29 -38.79
C CYS A 607 34.84 -105.32 -39.89
N GLU A 608 34.37 -106.50 -39.48
CA GLU A 608 34.00 -107.55 -40.44
C GLU A 608 32.78 -107.16 -41.29
N SER A 609 32.84 -107.49 -42.58
CA SER A 609 31.72 -107.30 -43.51
C SER A 609 30.63 -108.34 -43.26
N LEU A 610 29.39 -107.86 -43.19
CA LEU A 610 28.19 -108.67 -43.01
C LEU A 610 27.30 -108.72 -44.27
N LEU A 611 27.78 -108.15 -45.38
CA LEU A 611 27.05 -108.13 -46.65
C LEU A 611 26.55 -109.53 -47.06
N ASN A 612 25.30 -109.60 -47.53
CA ASN A 612 24.60 -110.82 -47.94
C ASN A 612 24.36 -111.88 -46.84
N ARG A 613 24.70 -111.61 -45.58
CA ARG A 613 24.32 -112.51 -44.48
C ARG A 613 22.82 -112.40 -44.20
N VAL A 614 22.19 -113.55 -43.99
CA VAL A 614 20.82 -113.66 -43.47
C VAL A 614 20.93 -113.86 -41.96
N ILE A 615 20.41 -112.90 -41.21
CA ILE A 615 20.43 -112.93 -39.75
C ILE A 615 19.06 -113.41 -39.28
N HIS A 616 19.08 -114.57 -38.64
CA HIS A 616 17.96 -115.05 -37.83
C HIS A 616 18.19 -114.58 -36.41
N ASP A 617 17.31 -113.72 -35.89
CA ASP A 617 17.33 -113.33 -34.50
C ASP A 617 16.50 -114.35 -33.68
N PRO A 618 17.14 -115.26 -32.93
CA PRO A 618 16.44 -116.31 -32.21
C PRO A 618 15.66 -115.77 -31.00
N CYS A 619 15.92 -114.51 -30.61
CA CYS A 619 15.32 -113.81 -29.49
C CYS A 619 14.16 -112.89 -29.92
N PHE A 620 13.79 -112.93 -31.20
CA PHE A 620 12.80 -112.06 -31.82
C PHE A 620 11.38 -112.62 -31.79
N ALA A 621 11.03 -113.37 -30.74
CA ALA A 621 9.74 -114.05 -30.64
C ALA A 621 8.59 -113.18 -30.06
N THR A 622 8.78 -111.87 -29.83
CA THR A 622 7.70 -110.98 -29.37
C THR A 622 7.84 -109.56 -29.94
N ASN A 623 7.00 -109.25 -30.94
CA ASN A 623 6.46 -107.93 -31.29
C ASN A 623 7.43 -106.70 -31.42
N LYS A 624 8.71 -106.89 -31.77
CA LYS A 624 9.65 -105.77 -32.02
C LYS A 624 9.49 -105.12 -33.40
N ALA A 625 9.07 -105.88 -34.42
CA ALA A 625 8.84 -105.35 -35.78
C ALA A 625 7.74 -104.28 -35.80
N ALA A 626 6.67 -104.45 -35.02
CA ALA A 626 5.60 -103.45 -34.89
C ALA A 626 6.09 -102.13 -34.28
N ALA A 627 7.05 -102.17 -33.35
CA ALA A 627 7.63 -100.95 -32.78
C ALA A 627 8.39 -100.14 -33.84
N TYR A 628 9.14 -100.79 -34.72
CA TYR A 628 9.84 -100.14 -35.84
C TYR A 628 8.87 -99.67 -36.93
N GLN A 629 7.75 -100.36 -37.15
CA GLN A 629 6.69 -99.91 -38.05
C GLN A 629 6.08 -98.57 -37.63
N ASN A 630 6.06 -98.28 -36.31
CA ASN A 630 5.63 -97.01 -35.74
C ASN A 630 6.74 -95.93 -35.71
N GLY A 631 7.86 -96.13 -36.41
CA GLY A 631 8.93 -95.12 -36.51
C GLY A 631 9.94 -95.12 -35.36
N ARG A 632 10.01 -96.17 -34.53
CA ARG A 632 10.95 -96.25 -33.41
C ARG A 632 12.40 -96.21 -33.88
N VAL A 633 13.18 -95.28 -33.34
CA VAL A 633 14.65 -95.25 -33.45
C VAL A 633 15.27 -95.79 -32.15
N VAL A 634 16.30 -96.62 -32.25
CA VAL A 634 16.98 -97.20 -31.09
C VAL A 634 18.47 -96.91 -31.15
N GLY A 635 18.98 -96.12 -30.19
CA GLY A 635 20.41 -95.96 -29.94
C GLY A 635 20.83 -96.76 -28.70
N ILE A 636 21.88 -97.56 -28.83
CA ILE A 636 22.50 -98.35 -27.78
C ILE A 636 23.96 -97.90 -27.73
N ALA A 637 24.34 -97.22 -26.64
CA ALA A 637 25.67 -96.68 -26.49
C ALA A 637 26.73 -97.73 -26.17
N ASP A 638 26.39 -98.73 -25.37
CA ASP A 638 27.20 -99.93 -25.13
C ASP A 638 26.28 -101.14 -24.94
N ILE A 639 26.50 -102.22 -25.70
CA ILE A 639 25.68 -103.44 -25.61
C ILE A 639 25.79 -104.15 -24.25
N TYR A 640 26.87 -103.94 -23.50
CA TYR A 640 27.06 -104.52 -22.17
C TYR A 640 26.41 -103.69 -21.05
N GLN A 641 26.13 -102.42 -21.31
CA GLN A 641 25.50 -101.50 -20.35
C GLN A 641 24.02 -101.26 -20.64
N ALA A 642 23.59 -101.46 -21.89
CA ALA A 642 22.18 -101.51 -22.22
C ALA A 642 21.58 -102.79 -21.65
N ASN A 643 20.52 -102.66 -20.85
CA ASN A 643 19.80 -103.76 -20.19
C ASN A 643 19.09 -104.68 -21.21
N LEU A 644 19.88 -105.38 -22.03
CA LEU A 644 19.48 -106.21 -23.16
C LEU A 644 19.41 -107.68 -22.73
N VAL A 645 18.55 -108.44 -23.40
CA VAL A 645 18.42 -109.88 -23.15
C VAL A 645 19.73 -110.58 -23.56
N PRO A 646 20.30 -111.51 -22.74
CA PRO A 646 21.62 -112.10 -23.01
C PRO A 646 21.78 -112.72 -24.39
N CYS A 647 20.74 -113.36 -24.92
CA CYS A 647 20.78 -113.99 -26.24
C CYS A 647 20.89 -112.96 -27.39
N TYR A 648 20.40 -111.72 -27.18
CA TYR A 648 20.56 -110.62 -28.13
C TYR A 648 21.96 -110.00 -28.05
N ILE A 649 22.56 -109.96 -26.86
CA ILE A 649 23.96 -109.56 -26.68
C ILE A 649 24.88 -110.52 -27.46
N SER A 650 24.70 -111.84 -27.32
CA SER A 650 25.49 -112.83 -28.06
C SER A 650 25.35 -112.72 -29.59
N LEU A 651 24.17 -112.36 -30.08
CA LEU A 651 23.95 -112.09 -31.50
C LEU A 651 24.75 -110.86 -31.97
N LEU A 652 24.72 -109.76 -31.21
CA LEU A 652 25.47 -108.54 -31.50
C LEU A 652 26.99 -108.73 -31.39
N GLU A 653 27.45 -109.55 -30.44
CA GLU A 653 28.85 -109.96 -30.30
C GLU A 653 29.36 -110.73 -31.52
N THR A 654 28.55 -111.66 -32.03
CA THR A 654 28.86 -112.43 -33.26
C THR A 654 29.07 -111.50 -34.47
N MET A 655 28.51 -110.30 -34.43
CA MET A 655 28.64 -109.28 -35.46
C MET A 655 29.70 -108.21 -35.14
N GLN A 656 30.47 -108.35 -34.05
CA GLN A 656 31.44 -107.36 -33.58
C GLN A 656 30.81 -105.98 -33.28
N VAL A 657 29.63 -105.93 -32.67
CA VAL A 657 28.95 -104.66 -32.34
C VAL A 657 29.23 -104.27 -30.89
N ARG A 658 29.69 -103.03 -30.65
CA ARG A 658 29.83 -102.42 -29.32
C ARG A 658 28.79 -101.35 -29.05
N ALA A 659 28.48 -100.53 -30.05
CA ALA A 659 27.39 -99.56 -30.03
C ALA A 659 26.53 -99.72 -31.30
N ASN A 660 25.23 -99.46 -31.19
CA ASN A 660 24.27 -99.74 -32.25
C ASN A 660 23.22 -98.63 -32.36
N LEU A 661 22.98 -98.12 -33.57
CA LEU A 661 21.86 -97.24 -33.90
C LEU A 661 21.01 -97.88 -34.98
N VAL A 662 19.72 -98.04 -34.71
CA VAL A 662 18.75 -98.67 -35.62
C VAL A 662 17.64 -97.67 -35.95
N VAL A 663 17.47 -97.39 -37.25
CA VAL A 663 16.47 -96.47 -37.79
C VAL A 663 15.58 -97.21 -38.79
N PRO A 664 14.23 -97.09 -38.73
CA PRO A 664 13.34 -97.79 -39.64
C PRO A 664 13.27 -97.10 -41.01
N ILE A 665 13.30 -97.91 -42.08
CA ILE A 665 13.04 -97.48 -43.46
C ILE A 665 11.59 -97.85 -43.77
N LEU A 666 10.74 -96.82 -43.79
CA LEU A 666 9.30 -96.94 -44.01
C LEU A 666 8.95 -96.58 -45.45
N ILE A 667 8.30 -97.49 -46.18
CA ILE A 667 7.78 -97.23 -47.52
C ILE A 667 6.26 -97.02 -47.44
N ARG A 668 5.78 -96.01 -48.16
CA ARG A 668 4.34 -95.73 -48.27
C ARG A 668 3.72 -96.67 -49.29
N GLN A 669 2.80 -97.55 -48.89
CA GLN A 669 2.01 -98.32 -49.84
C GLN A 669 0.97 -97.41 -50.52
N GLN A 670 0.99 -97.37 -51.85
CA GLN A 670 -0.12 -96.87 -52.64
C GLN A 670 -1.06 -98.06 -52.93
N THR A 671 -2.14 -98.21 -52.17
CA THR A 671 -3.21 -99.16 -52.54
C THR A 671 -3.99 -98.60 -53.74
N PRO A 672 -4.23 -99.38 -54.82
CA PRO A 672 -5.06 -98.94 -55.93
C PRO A 672 -6.52 -98.87 -55.47
N SER A 673 -7.17 -97.72 -55.66
CA SER A 673 -8.59 -97.51 -55.34
C SER A 673 -9.49 -98.41 -56.19
N PRO A 674 -10.63 -98.86 -55.64
CA PRO A 674 -11.88 -98.73 -56.38
C PRO A 674 -12.96 -98.02 -55.55
N ALA A 675 -13.95 -97.55 -56.30
CA ALA A 675 -14.96 -96.57 -55.92
C ALA A 675 -16.06 -97.11 -54.98
N LEU A 676 -16.69 -96.13 -54.31
CA LEU A 676 -17.98 -96.17 -53.58
C LEU A 676 -18.02 -96.91 -52.23
N ALA A 677 -18.09 -96.08 -51.17
CA ALA A 677 -19.09 -96.10 -50.08
C ALA A 677 -18.44 -95.80 -48.71
N ASP A 678 -18.93 -94.71 -48.11
CA ASP A 678 -19.10 -94.40 -46.69
C ASP A 678 -17.94 -94.37 -45.68
N ALA A 679 -17.95 -93.23 -44.97
CA ALA A 679 -17.55 -92.96 -43.59
C ALA A 679 -16.07 -93.12 -43.16
N ASP A 680 -15.62 -92.07 -42.45
CA ASP A 680 -14.37 -91.93 -41.69
C ASP A 680 -13.05 -91.88 -42.45
N ARG A 681 -12.64 -90.64 -42.79
CA ARG A 681 -11.25 -90.29 -43.11
C ARG A 681 -10.67 -89.39 -42.02
N SER A 682 -9.85 -89.96 -41.16
CA SER A 682 -8.56 -89.34 -40.80
C SER A 682 -7.53 -90.39 -40.42
N THR A 683 -6.79 -90.81 -41.45
CA THR A 683 -5.33 -91.02 -41.47
C THR A 683 -4.70 -92.10 -40.60
N ASN A 684 -4.83 -93.35 -41.03
CA ASN A 684 -3.71 -94.29 -40.93
C ASN A 684 -3.11 -94.46 -42.32
N SER A 685 -2.12 -93.62 -42.66
CA SER A 685 -1.19 -93.95 -43.75
C SER A 685 -0.42 -95.20 -43.30
N SER A 686 -0.81 -96.36 -43.81
CA SER A 686 -0.16 -97.63 -43.50
C SER A 686 1.23 -97.66 -44.15
N HIS A 687 2.20 -97.04 -43.49
CA HIS A 687 3.60 -97.21 -43.79
C HIS A 687 3.98 -98.67 -43.53
N THR A 688 4.56 -99.31 -44.54
CA THR A 688 5.06 -100.67 -44.41
C THR A 688 6.55 -100.59 -44.11
N LEU A 689 6.98 -101.27 -43.05
CA LEU A 689 8.39 -101.38 -42.72
C LEU A 689 9.08 -102.22 -43.80
N TRP A 690 9.94 -101.58 -44.60
CA TRP A 690 10.67 -102.24 -45.68
C TRP A 690 12.02 -102.79 -45.19
N GLY A 691 12.69 -102.04 -44.33
CA GLY A 691 14.02 -102.37 -43.82
C GLY A 691 14.41 -101.52 -42.63
N LEU A 692 15.63 -101.70 -42.15
CA LEU A 692 16.26 -100.89 -41.12
C LEU A 692 17.61 -100.37 -41.65
N LEU A 693 17.90 -99.09 -41.44
CA LEU A 693 19.23 -98.53 -41.57
C LEU A 693 19.92 -98.68 -40.22
N ILE A 694 21.06 -99.37 -40.21
CA ILE A 694 21.75 -99.73 -38.97
C ILE A 694 23.18 -99.20 -39.02
N ALA A 695 23.57 -98.44 -38.00
CA ALA A 695 24.94 -97.97 -37.81
C ALA A 695 25.58 -98.64 -36.60
N HIS A 696 26.75 -99.23 -36.80
CA HIS A 696 27.52 -99.95 -35.80
C HIS A 696 28.85 -99.24 -35.49
N HIS A 697 29.20 -99.26 -34.22
CA HIS A 697 30.56 -99.03 -33.77
C HIS A 697 31.11 -100.36 -33.26
N CYS A 698 32.25 -100.80 -33.79
CA CYS A 698 32.72 -102.17 -33.59
C CYS A 698 33.72 -102.30 -32.44
N GLN A 699 34.41 -101.22 -32.06
CA GLN A 699 35.53 -101.26 -31.13
C GLN A 699 35.24 -100.59 -29.77
N ALA A 700 34.41 -99.56 -29.76
CA ALA A 700 34.17 -98.72 -28.59
C ALA A 700 32.69 -98.38 -28.40
N PRO A 701 32.26 -98.08 -27.16
CA PRO A 701 30.94 -97.50 -26.91
C PRO A 701 30.82 -96.10 -27.50
N ARG A 702 29.59 -95.66 -27.77
CA ARG A 702 29.31 -94.35 -28.38
C ARG A 702 28.03 -93.74 -27.82
N GLN A 703 28.15 -92.57 -27.19
CA GLN A 703 26.99 -91.83 -26.68
C GLN A 703 26.20 -91.15 -27.80
#